data_AF-A0A3C0YZ65-F1
#
_entry.id   AF-A0A3C0YZ65-F1
#
_cell.length_a   1.000
_cell.length_b   1.000
_cell.length_c   1.000
_cell.angle_alpha   90.00
_cell.angle_beta   90.00
_cell.angle_gamma   90.00
#
_symmetry.space_group_name_H-M   'P 1'
#
loop_
_entity.id
_entity.type
_entity.pdbx_description
1 polymer ?
#
loop_
_entity_poly.entity_id
_entity_poly.type
_entity_poly.pdbx_seq_one_letter_code
_entity_poly.pdbx_strand_id
1 'polypeptide(L)'
;FDGDQMAVHVPLSREAVMEARHMMLSTFNMLSPSSGEPIVAPTQDIVLGAYYMTIIDEKAKGAGRKFNSFEDAKLAYEMEVVALRAPVTVRHEPDGAEPEWIETTPGRILFNDVLPAEMSFRNHEVEKGALKDIVAECYNMLGNEGTSDILDAIKRLGFHYSTRAGVTIAINDVVVPEEKTAIVAGAEDKVELLEQQYMDGLITEEELYQNSVQIWTNTNEELTKVIEENLRNYGGIYLMANSGAKGNIAQIKQMAGMRGLMSDPKGRIIPRPIKSNFREGLSVLEYFISTHGARKGLADTALRTADSGYLTRRLIDVSQQIIIMEEDCETPAGVWVDSSDGSELGTSFGDQIKARYFAAPVPDPETGEILFDRNEVIDGTVVDKLAEANVTIVMARSPMTCEAKRGICQRCYGVSLATMRDAMIGEAVGIIAAQSIGEPGTQLTMRTFHTGGIAGSDITSGLPRVEELFEARTPKGEAILSEIDGTVEVTELPEGRSIRVVNSEEYTDEYVLPEGFAPSFKDGDMVTIGDKLAEPEEPSEDEETTALQSSDLVARVSGAVRIDGDLLTISWTDEEQREYAVPAAAHIIVRSEDAVVAGEALTSGPKNPQQILSIQGRDAVQRYLIDEVQRVYRSQGVPIHNKHVELIISQMLRKVRIDDPGDTELLPGELVDRHNYEEINAGILAEGGEPATATPVLLGITRASLNMDSFLAAASFQETTRVLTESAVNGEIDYLRGLKENVIIGRLIPARLSLTEDGVSGKTEEGSAPRPLGIMTGGMGMASERMQIGMDGGFGPVDTEQHPDFVAEENIVDDSLEQVPSDDD
;
A
#
# COMPACT_ATOMS: atom_id res chain seq x y z
N PHE A 1 -0.62 -23.14 -15.44
CA PHE A 1 0.08 -24.24 -16.16
C PHE A 1 -0.57 -24.43 -17.54
N ASP A 2 -0.41 -23.41 -18.36
CA ASP A 2 -1.10 -23.17 -19.63
C ASP A 2 -0.09 -22.94 -20.77
N GLY A 3 1.19 -23.16 -20.51
CA GLY A 3 2.29 -23.01 -21.45
C GLY A 3 3.44 -22.13 -20.96
N ASP A 4 3.32 -21.55 -19.76
CA ASP A 4 4.37 -20.74 -19.15
C ASP A 4 5.72 -21.46 -19.06
N GLN A 5 6.79 -20.72 -19.31
CA GLN A 5 8.15 -21.22 -19.31
C GLN A 5 8.91 -20.71 -18.09
N MET A 6 9.79 -21.55 -17.53
CA MET A 6 10.72 -21.16 -16.46
C MET A 6 12.16 -21.31 -16.97
N ALA A 7 12.96 -20.27 -16.77
CA ALA A 7 14.40 -20.30 -17.05
C ALA A 7 15.16 -20.87 -15.84
N VAL A 8 16.22 -21.65 -16.11
CA VAL A 8 17.05 -22.26 -15.06
C VAL A 8 18.49 -21.75 -15.22
N HIS A 9 19.04 -21.21 -14.14
CA HIS A 9 20.41 -20.73 -14.06
C HIS A 9 21.20 -21.56 -13.05
N VAL A 10 22.47 -21.86 -13.35
CA VAL A 10 23.34 -22.65 -12.48
C VAL A 10 24.42 -21.75 -11.87
N PRO A 11 24.42 -21.52 -10.55
CA PRO A 11 25.48 -20.77 -9.89
C PRO A 11 26.79 -21.59 -9.92
N LEU A 12 27.88 -20.95 -10.38
CA LEU A 12 29.17 -21.63 -10.60
C LEU A 12 30.18 -21.40 -9.47
N SER A 13 30.24 -20.19 -8.91
CA SER A 13 31.19 -19.89 -7.82
C SER A 13 30.69 -20.43 -6.49
N ARG A 14 31.63 -20.72 -5.58
CA ARG A 14 31.30 -21.22 -4.24
C ARG A 14 30.45 -20.18 -3.48
N GLU A 15 30.79 -18.91 -3.62
CA GLU A 15 30.11 -17.78 -3.01
C GLU A 15 28.66 -17.69 -3.52
N ALA A 16 28.43 -17.81 -4.82
CA ALA A 16 27.07 -17.77 -5.40
C ALA A 16 26.23 -18.97 -4.96
N VAL A 17 26.82 -20.17 -4.85
CA VAL A 17 26.12 -21.36 -4.33
C VAL A 17 25.74 -21.16 -2.86
N MET A 18 26.63 -20.58 -2.06
CA MET A 18 26.35 -20.28 -0.66
C MET A 18 25.24 -19.25 -0.52
N GLU A 19 25.31 -18.14 -1.26
CA GLU A 19 24.28 -17.10 -1.29
C GLU A 19 22.92 -17.67 -1.71
N ALA A 20 22.88 -18.47 -2.79
CA ALA A 20 21.63 -19.09 -3.26
C ALA A 20 21.01 -20.02 -2.20
N ARG A 21 21.83 -20.75 -1.44
CA ARG A 21 21.34 -21.66 -0.38
C ARG A 21 20.83 -20.93 0.86
N HIS A 22 21.47 -19.84 1.26
CA HIS A 22 21.13 -19.14 2.50
C HIS A 22 20.04 -18.08 2.29
N MET A 23 20.02 -17.40 1.13
CA MET A 23 19.12 -16.28 0.88
C MET A 23 17.98 -16.64 -0.09
N MET A 24 18.25 -17.41 -1.15
CA MET A 24 17.30 -17.60 -2.26
C MET A 24 16.48 -18.89 -2.17
N LEU A 25 16.69 -19.73 -1.15
CA LEU A 25 15.94 -20.97 -1.01
C LEU A 25 14.46 -20.65 -0.72
N SER A 26 13.55 -21.38 -1.36
CA SER A 26 12.10 -21.11 -1.24
C SER A 26 11.59 -21.22 0.21
N THR A 27 12.21 -22.08 1.03
CA THR A 27 11.85 -22.25 2.44
C THR A 27 12.17 -21.03 3.30
N PHE A 28 13.11 -20.18 2.88
CA PHE A 28 13.42 -18.93 3.59
C PHE A 28 12.56 -17.75 3.13
N ASN A 29 11.87 -17.87 1.99
CA ASN A 29 11.11 -16.80 1.35
C ASN A 29 9.61 -17.10 1.37
N MET A 30 9.04 -17.22 2.58
CA MET A 30 7.63 -17.58 2.78
C MET A 30 6.69 -16.38 2.88
N LEU A 31 7.20 -15.23 3.33
CA LEU A 31 6.41 -14.03 3.57
C LEU A 31 6.52 -13.05 2.40
N SER A 32 5.50 -12.21 2.26
CA SER A 32 5.52 -11.13 1.28
C SER A 32 6.41 -9.99 1.75
N PRO A 33 7.37 -9.53 0.94
CA PRO A 33 8.13 -8.34 1.26
C PRO A 33 7.25 -7.07 1.33
N SER A 34 6.06 -7.08 0.71
CA SER A 34 5.16 -5.91 0.70
C SER A 34 4.37 -5.72 2.00
N SER A 35 3.95 -6.82 2.63
CA SER A 35 2.98 -6.80 3.75
C SER A 35 3.40 -7.66 4.95
N GLY A 36 4.37 -8.56 4.80
CA GLY A 36 4.74 -9.55 5.82
C GLY A 36 3.76 -10.70 5.97
N GLU A 37 2.76 -10.80 5.09
CA GLU A 37 1.81 -11.91 5.09
C GLU A 37 2.36 -13.14 4.36
N PRO A 38 1.98 -14.38 4.73
CA PRO A 38 2.42 -15.57 4.02
C PRO A 38 1.98 -15.58 2.54
N ILE A 39 2.94 -15.63 1.62
CA ILE A 39 2.70 -15.82 0.17
C ILE A 39 2.38 -17.27 -0.13
N VAL A 40 3.03 -18.20 0.59
CA VAL A 40 2.95 -19.65 0.35
C VAL A 40 1.65 -20.29 0.86
N ALA A 41 0.62 -19.49 1.12
CA ALA A 41 -0.68 -20.00 1.53
C ALA A 41 -1.28 -20.93 0.45
N PRO A 42 -1.90 -22.06 0.83
CA PRO A 42 -2.52 -22.97 -0.12
C PRO A 42 -3.57 -22.27 -1.01
N THR A 43 -3.65 -22.69 -2.27
CA THR A 43 -4.60 -22.13 -3.24
C THR A 43 -5.40 -23.23 -3.95
N GLN A 44 -6.52 -22.83 -4.58
CA GLN A 44 -7.35 -23.67 -5.45
C GLN A 44 -7.75 -25.00 -4.79
N ASP A 45 -7.37 -26.13 -5.40
CA ASP A 45 -7.83 -27.46 -5.03
C ASP A 45 -7.43 -27.88 -3.62
N ILE A 46 -6.31 -27.35 -3.10
CA ILE A 46 -5.88 -27.62 -1.73
C ILE A 46 -6.87 -27.00 -0.74
N VAL A 47 -7.27 -25.75 -1.01
CA VAL A 47 -8.29 -25.04 -0.22
C VAL A 47 -9.62 -25.76 -0.31
N LEU A 48 -10.04 -26.17 -1.51
CA LEU A 48 -11.28 -26.91 -1.71
C LEU A 48 -11.31 -28.21 -0.90
N GLY A 49 -10.19 -28.95 -0.86
CA GLY A 49 -10.05 -30.18 -0.08
C GLY A 49 -10.14 -29.94 1.43
N ALA A 50 -9.44 -28.92 1.93
CA ALA A 50 -9.48 -28.52 3.34
C ALA A 50 -10.88 -28.02 3.77
N TYR A 51 -11.54 -27.25 2.91
CA TYR A 51 -12.91 -26.81 3.13
C TYR A 51 -13.87 -28.01 3.15
N TYR A 52 -13.81 -28.88 2.13
CA TYR A 52 -14.70 -30.04 2.02
C TYR A 52 -14.65 -30.98 3.23
N MET A 53 -13.48 -31.17 3.85
CA MET A 53 -13.36 -32.00 5.05
C MET A 53 -13.91 -31.33 6.31
N THR A 54 -13.94 -30.00 6.36
CA THR A 54 -14.28 -29.24 7.57
C THR A 54 -15.73 -28.77 7.61
N ILE A 55 -16.47 -28.81 6.49
CA ILE A 55 -17.90 -28.54 6.48
C ILE A 55 -18.70 -29.62 7.21
N ILE A 56 -19.85 -29.23 7.76
CA ILE A 56 -20.74 -30.12 8.48
C ILE A 56 -21.87 -30.59 7.56
N ASP A 57 -22.20 -31.87 7.63
CA ASP A 57 -23.35 -32.47 6.97
C ASP A 57 -24.22 -33.18 8.01
N GLU A 58 -25.27 -32.49 8.46
CA GLU A 58 -26.19 -33.00 9.50
C GLU A 58 -26.88 -34.32 9.10
N LYS A 59 -27.01 -34.58 7.80
CA LYS A 59 -27.68 -35.79 7.27
C LYS A 59 -26.70 -36.93 7.00
N ALA A 60 -25.42 -36.73 7.29
CA ALA A 60 -24.39 -37.71 6.99
C ALA A 60 -24.50 -38.97 7.88
N LYS A 61 -24.04 -40.09 7.34
CA LYS A 61 -24.03 -41.39 8.03
C LYS A 61 -23.26 -41.28 9.35
N GLY A 62 -23.93 -41.57 10.45
CA GLY A 62 -23.31 -41.58 11.78
C GLY A 62 -23.35 -40.24 12.54
N ALA A 63 -24.16 -39.28 12.08
CA ALA A 63 -24.45 -38.05 12.80
C ALA A 63 -24.98 -38.31 14.24
N GLY A 64 -24.52 -37.51 15.20
CA GLY A 64 -24.91 -37.56 16.61
C GLY A 64 -24.28 -38.70 17.43
N ARG A 65 -23.31 -39.44 16.88
CA ARG A 65 -22.59 -40.48 17.62
C ARG A 65 -21.59 -39.87 18.60
N LYS A 66 -21.37 -40.58 19.70
CA LYS A 66 -20.41 -40.19 20.75
C LYS A 66 -19.21 -41.12 20.75
N PHE A 67 -18.01 -40.54 20.85
CA PHE A 67 -16.74 -41.26 20.93
C PHE A 67 -15.95 -40.84 22.17
N ASN A 68 -15.20 -41.77 22.74
CA ASN A 68 -14.43 -41.52 23.97
C ASN A 68 -13.07 -40.87 23.70
N SER A 69 -12.58 -40.92 22.46
CA SER A 69 -11.31 -40.35 22.01
C SER A 69 -11.33 -39.98 20.53
N PHE A 70 -10.40 -39.14 20.09
CA PHE A 70 -10.19 -38.84 18.67
C PHE A 70 -9.78 -40.06 17.85
N GLU A 71 -8.99 -40.97 18.43
CA GLU A 71 -8.61 -42.23 17.77
C GLU A 71 -9.83 -43.13 17.50
N ASP A 72 -10.77 -43.22 18.45
CA ASP A 72 -12.01 -44.00 18.24
C ASP A 72 -12.86 -43.43 17.10
N ALA A 73 -12.91 -42.09 16.98
CA ALA A 73 -13.63 -41.42 15.90
C ALA A 73 -12.95 -41.64 14.54
N LYS A 74 -11.61 -41.61 14.49
CA LYS A 74 -10.82 -41.93 13.28
C LYS A 74 -11.00 -43.38 12.85
N LEU A 75 -10.91 -44.33 13.80
CA LEU A 75 -11.15 -45.74 13.54
C LEU A 75 -12.56 -45.99 13.01
N ALA A 76 -13.57 -45.31 13.57
CA ALA A 76 -14.94 -45.41 13.09
C ALA A 76 -15.10 -44.86 11.66
N TYR A 77 -14.33 -43.82 11.29
CA TYR A 77 -14.29 -43.32 9.92
C TYR A 77 -13.62 -44.32 8.96
N GLU A 78 -12.48 -44.90 9.36
CA GLU A 78 -11.77 -45.93 8.58
C GLU A 78 -12.61 -47.20 8.37
N MET A 79 -13.42 -47.57 9.37
CA MET A 79 -14.39 -48.66 9.27
C MET A 79 -15.68 -48.28 8.51
N GLU A 80 -15.75 -47.07 7.94
CA GLU A 80 -16.90 -46.52 7.23
C GLU A 80 -18.21 -46.48 8.06
N VAL A 81 -18.07 -46.44 9.38
CA VAL A 81 -19.19 -46.38 10.33
C VAL A 81 -19.74 -44.96 10.43
N VAL A 82 -18.85 -43.97 10.39
CA VAL A 82 -19.16 -42.53 10.33
C VAL A 82 -18.61 -41.93 9.04
N ALA A 83 -19.32 -40.96 8.47
CA ALA A 83 -18.84 -40.20 7.33
C ALA A 83 -17.94 -39.04 7.78
N LEU A 84 -17.07 -38.57 6.87
CA LEU A 84 -16.07 -37.53 7.13
C LEU A 84 -16.67 -36.25 7.76
N ARG A 85 -17.86 -35.85 7.28
CA ARG A 85 -18.54 -34.59 7.61
C ARG A 85 -19.67 -34.76 8.63
N ALA A 86 -19.83 -35.96 9.19
CA ALA A 86 -20.88 -36.24 10.14
C ALA A 86 -20.58 -35.54 11.48
N PRO A 87 -21.53 -34.79 12.06
CA PRO A 87 -21.34 -34.20 13.37
C PRO A 87 -21.29 -35.32 14.43
N VAL A 88 -20.23 -35.33 15.23
CA VAL A 88 -19.96 -36.32 16.28
C VAL A 88 -19.55 -35.59 17.55
N THR A 89 -19.95 -36.12 18.72
CA THR A 89 -19.46 -35.60 20.00
C THR A 89 -18.28 -36.44 20.44
N VAL A 90 -17.11 -35.83 20.61
CA VAL A 90 -15.91 -36.54 21.05
C VAL A 90 -15.41 -35.93 22.34
N ARG A 91 -14.94 -36.78 23.25
CA ARG A 91 -14.26 -36.34 24.45
C ARG A 91 -12.84 -35.93 24.07
N HIS A 92 -12.53 -34.65 24.27
CA HIS A 92 -11.23 -34.04 24.02
C HIS A 92 -10.56 -33.76 25.36
N GLU A 93 -9.29 -34.14 25.48
CA GLU A 93 -8.42 -33.83 26.63
C GLU A 93 -7.34 -32.87 26.11
N PRO A 94 -7.55 -31.54 26.17
CA PRO A 94 -6.52 -30.58 25.81
C PRO A 94 -5.32 -30.71 26.75
N ASP A 95 -4.11 -30.48 26.25
CA ASP A 95 -2.88 -30.57 27.05
C ASP A 95 -2.99 -29.67 28.30
N GLY A 96 -3.09 -30.28 29.49
CA GLY A 96 -3.17 -29.59 30.77
C GLY A 96 -4.56 -29.16 31.27
N ALA A 97 -5.66 -29.48 30.56
CA ALA A 97 -7.03 -29.09 30.92
C ALA A 97 -7.95 -30.28 31.28
N GLU A 98 -9.13 -30.00 31.86
CA GLU A 98 -10.13 -31.04 32.14
C GLU A 98 -10.75 -31.60 30.84
N PRO A 99 -11.10 -32.91 30.80
CA PRO A 99 -11.76 -33.53 29.65
C PRO A 99 -13.09 -32.85 29.33
N GLU A 100 -13.20 -32.27 28.14
CA GLU A 100 -14.41 -31.62 27.64
C GLU A 100 -15.04 -32.43 26.51
N TRP A 101 -16.38 -32.39 26.43
CA TRP A 101 -17.10 -32.96 25.29
C TRP A 101 -17.27 -31.89 24.23
N ILE A 102 -16.61 -32.08 23.08
CA ILE A 102 -16.70 -31.15 21.95
C ILE A 102 -17.54 -31.76 20.83
N GLU A 103 -18.33 -30.93 20.16
CA GLU A 103 -19.04 -31.30 18.93
C GLU A 103 -18.16 -30.96 17.72
N THR A 104 -17.76 -31.96 16.95
CA THR A 104 -16.84 -31.79 15.81
C THR A 104 -17.15 -32.80 14.71
N THR A 105 -16.30 -32.91 13.68
CA THR A 105 -16.41 -33.90 12.60
C THR A 105 -15.14 -34.73 12.49
N PRO A 106 -15.19 -35.99 12.00
CA PRO A 106 -13.98 -36.76 11.73
C PRO A 106 -13.00 -36.04 10.79
N GLY A 107 -13.50 -35.27 9.83
CA GLY A 107 -12.66 -34.47 8.93
C GLY A 107 -11.91 -33.34 9.62
N ARG A 108 -12.52 -32.65 10.59
CA ARG A 108 -11.82 -31.66 11.43
C ARG A 108 -10.76 -32.31 12.31
N ILE A 109 -11.03 -33.49 12.86
CA ILE A 109 -10.03 -34.24 13.65
C ILE A 109 -8.80 -34.57 12.78
N LEU A 110 -9.02 -35.12 11.58
CA LEU A 110 -7.94 -35.45 10.65
C LEU A 110 -7.18 -34.23 10.13
N PHE A 111 -7.83 -33.07 10.03
CA PHE A 111 -7.17 -31.81 9.71
C PHE A 111 -6.25 -31.36 10.84
N ASN A 112 -6.72 -31.44 12.09
CA ASN A 112 -5.95 -31.04 13.27
C ASN A 112 -4.77 -31.99 13.55
N ASP A 113 -4.81 -33.27 13.14
CA ASP A 113 -3.65 -34.18 13.22
C ASP A 113 -2.42 -33.68 12.44
N VAL A 114 -2.63 -32.83 11.43
CA VAL A 114 -1.55 -32.24 10.62
C VAL A 114 -1.02 -30.94 11.24
N LEU A 115 -1.80 -30.30 12.11
CA LEU A 115 -1.41 -29.08 12.79
C LEU A 115 -0.45 -29.41 13.95
N PRO A 116 0.42 -28.46 14.33
CA PRO A 116 1.32 -28.64 15.46
C PRO A 116 0.55 -28.79 16.77
N ALA A 117 1.09 -29.59 17.70
CA ALA A 117 0.41 -29.94 18.96
C ALA A 117 0.21 -28.73 19.87
N GLU A 118 1.05 -27.70 19.73
CA GLU A 118 0.98 -26.45 20.47
C GLU A 118 -0.20 -25.56 20.03
N MET A 119 -0.82 -25.84 18.87
CA MET A 119 -1.99 -25.10 18.40
C MET A 119 -3.28 -25.60 19.04
N SER A 120 -4.18 -24.65 19.34
CA SER A 120 -5.54 -24.98 19.76
C SER A 120 -6.32 -25.71 18.67
N PHE A 121 -7.13 -26.69 19.07
CA PHE A 121 -8.00 -27.43 18.15
C PHE A 121 -8.92 -26.52 17.33
N ARG A 122 -8.82 -26.58 16.01
CA ARG A 122 -9.61 -25.78 15.07
C ARG A 122 -10.93 -26.47 14.75
N ASN A 123 -12.01 -25.88 15.24
CA ASN A 123 -13.37 -26.40 15.08
C ASN A 123 -14.30 -25.50 14.26
N HIS A 124 -13.79 -24.90 13.19
CA HIS A 124 -14.56 -24.10 12.23
C HIS A 124 -14.32 -24.57 10.79
N GLU A 125 -15.04 -24.00 9.84
CA GLU A 125 -14.87 -24.30 8.41
C GLU A 125 -13.61 -23.62 7.89
N VAL A 126 -12.76 -24.39 7.22
CA VAL A 126 -11.43 -23.95 6.80
C VAL A 126 -11.50 -23.43 5.37
N GLU A 127 -11.78 -22.14 5.24
CA GLU A 127 -11.76 -21.41 3.97
C GLU A 127 -10.34 -20.88 3.63
N LYS A 128 -10.18 -20.26 2.46
CA LYS A 128 -8.90 -19.65 2.04
C LYS A 128 -8.34 -18.67 3.08
N GLY A 129 -9.19 -17.83 3.69
CA GLY A 129 -8.79 -16.87 4.72
C GLY A 129 -8.27 -17.58 5.97
N ALA A 130 -9.06 -18.51 6.51
CA ALA A 130 -8.67 -19.30 7.68
C ALA A 130 -7.35 -20.07 7.47
N LEU A 131 -7.10 -20.62 6.27
CA LEU A 131 -5.82 -21.25 5.96
C LEU A 131 -4.65 -20.27 5.99
N LYS A 132 -4.85 -19.04 5.51
CA LYS A 132 -3.83 -18.00 5.56
C LYS A 132 -3.48 -17.66 7.01
N ASP A 133 -4.49 -17.54 7.87
CA ASP A 133 -4.32 -17.24 9.29
C ASP A 133 -3.60 -18.38 10.01
N ILE A 134 -4.00 -19.64 9.76
CA ILE A 134 -3.32 -20.83 10.30
C ILE A 134 -1.84 -20.85 9.90
N VAL A 135 -1.52 -20.53 8.64
CA VAL A 135 -0.13 -20.49 8.16
C VAL A 135 0.65 -19.36 8.82
N ALA A 136 0.04 -18.18 9.01
CA ALA A 136 0.67 -17.06 9.70
C ALA A 136 0.97 -17.38 11.17
N GLU A 137 0.05 -18.03 11.86
CA GLU A 137 0.26 -18.48 13.23
C GLU A 137 1.35 -19.59 13.31
N CYS A 138 1.34 -20.56 12.38
CA CYS A 138 2.39 -21.59 12.30
C CYS A 138 3.77 -20.94 12.13
N TYR A 139 3.86 -19.93 11.27
CA TYR A 139 5.09 -19.17 11.03
C TYR A 139 5.60 -18.50 12.31
N ASN A 140 4.73 -17.81 13.04
CA ASN A 140 5.11 -17.11 14.26
C ASN A 140 5.57 -18.07 15.38
N MET A 141 5.00 -19.28 15.43
CA MET A 141 5.30 -20.27 16.47
C MET A 141 6.53 -21.13 16.16
N LEU A 142 6.64 -21.64 14.92
CA LEU A 142 7.61 -22.66 14.53
C LEU A 142 8.72 -22.15 13.61
N GLY A 143 8.57 -20.94 13.08
CA GLY A 143 9.45 -20.37 12.07
C GLY A 143 9.38 -21.09 10.72
N ASN A 144 10.41 -20.90 9.90
CA ASN A 144 10.44 -21.33 8.50
C ASN A 144 10.37 -22.86 8.32
N GLU A 145 11.20 -23.63 9.02
CA GLU A 145 11.32 -25.07 8.79
C GLU A 145 10.06 -25.83 9.19
N GLY A 146 9.55 -25.60 10.42
CA GLY A 146 8.34 -26.26 10.90
C GLY A 146 7.11 -25.90 10.05
N THR A 147 7.00 -24.65 9.61
CA THR A 147 5.91 -24.21 8.71
C THR A 147 5.97 -24.90 7.35
N SER A 148 7.17 -25.13 6.80
CA SER A 148 7.35 -25.83 5.52
C SER A 148 6.78 -27.25 5.57
N ASP A 149 7.09 -27.98 6.65
CA ASP A 149 6.64 -29.37 6.82
C ASP A 149 5.12 -29.46 6.94
N ILE A 150 4.52 -28.53 7.69
CA ILE A 150 3.06 -28.41 7.86
C ILE A 150 2.40 -28.08 6.53
N LEU A 151 2.93 -27.11 5.76
CA LEU A 151 2.39 -26.76 4.45
C LEU A 151 2.39 -27.95 3.49
N ASP A 152 3.45 -28.75 3.48
CA ASP A 152 3.52 -29.96 2.66
C ASP A 152 2.54 -31.04 3.11
N ALA A 153 2.27 -31.14 4.41
CA ALA A 153 1.25 -32.03 4.95
C ALA A 153 -0.17 -31.54 4.60
N ILE A 154 -0.48 -30.26 4.76
CA ILE A 154 -1.76 -29.64 4.34
C ILE A 154 -1.98 -29.83 2.84
N LYS A 155 -0.94 -29.62 2.02
CA LYS A 155 -0.99 -29.86 0.56
C LYS A 155 -1.41 -31.29 0.24
N ARG A 156 -0.75 -32.29 0.85
CA ARG A 156 -1.06 -33.71 0.63
C ARG A 156 -2.48 -34.04 1.05
N LEU A 157 -2.90 -33.54 2.22
CA LEU A 157 -4.24 -33.74 2.76
C LEU A 157 -5.31 -33.11 1.85
N GLY A 158 -5.12 -31.84 1.47
CA GLY A 158 -6.01 -31.10 0.59
C GLY A 158 -6.19 -31.80 -0.76
N PHE A 159 -5.11 -32.22 -1.43
CA PHE A 159 -5.23 -32.97 -2.68
C PHE A 159 -5.94 -34.32 -2.53
N HIS A 160 -5.67 -35.05 -1.45
CA HIS A 160 -6.32 -36.33 -1.19
C HIS A 160 -7.84 -36.17 -1.05
N TYR A 161 -8.28 -35.23 -0.20
CA TYR A 161 -9.70 -35.03 0.05
C TYR A 161 -10.42 -34.28 -1.06
N SER A 162 -9.74 -33.40 -1.79
CA SER A 162 -10.29 -32.79 -3.01
C SER A 162 -10.59 -33.86 -4.08
N THR A 163 -9.69 -34.82 -4.26
CA THR A 163 -9.90 -35.96 -5.16
C THR A 163 -11.09 -36.81 -4.73
N ARG A 164 -11.22 -37.10 -3.42
CA ARG A 164 -12.32 -37.91 -2.88
C ARG A 164 -13.66 -37.17 -2.85
N ALA A 165 -13.65 -35.85 -2.76
CA ALA A 165 -14.86 -35.04 -2.81
C ALA A 165 -15.60 -35.21 -4.13
N GLY A 166 -14.87 -35.47 -5.23
CA GLY A 166 -15.46 -35.64 -6.55
C GLY A 166 -16.26 -34.43 -7.01
N VAL A 167 -15.82 -33.22 -6.62
CA VAL A 167 -16.50 -31.97 -6.96
C VAL A 167 -16.47 -31.81 -8.48
N THR A 168 -17.64 -31.61 -9.06
CA THR A 168 -17.84 -31.40 -10.50
C THR A 168 -18.65 -30.14 -10.73
N ILE A 169 -18.56 -29.61 -11.95
CA ILE A 169 -19.48 -28.58 -12.44
C ILE A 169 -20.29 -29.22 -13.56
N ALA A 170 -21.59 -29.32 -13.36
CA ALA A 170 -22.53 -29.71 -14.39
C ALA A 170 -23.43 -28.53 -14.77
N ILE A 171 -24.03 -28.60 -15.95
CA ILE A 171 -25.06 -27.63 -16.33
C ILE A 171 -26.15 -27.58 -15.26
N ASN A 172 -26.61 -28.71 -14.73
CA ASN A 172 -27.69 -28.76 -13.73
C ASN A 172 -27.36 -28.07 -12.39
N ASP A 173 -26.08 -27.80 -12.09
CA ASP A 173 -25.69 -27.08 -10.87
C ASP A 173 -25.98 -25.58 -10.97
N VAL A 174 -26.11 -25.04 -12.19
CA VAL A 174 -26.47 -23.63 -12.42
C VAL A 174 -27.98 -23.50 -12.41
N VAL A 175 -28.60 -23.25 -11.26
CA VAL A 175 -30.05 -23.07 -11.15
C VAL A 175 -30.42 -21.61 -11.42
N VAL A 176 -31.37 -21.35 -12.32
CA VAL A 176 -31.86 -19.97 -12.55
C VAL A 176 -33.00 -19.70 -11.56
N PRO A 177 -32.97 -18.60 -10.80
CA PRO A 177 -34.06 -18.24 -9.89
C PRO A 177 -35.39 -18.06 -10.62
N GLU A 178 -36.48 -18.58 -10.06
CA GLU A 178 -37.82 -18.42 -10.65
C GLU A 178 -38.29 -16.96 -10.59
N GLU A 179 -37.91 -16.25 -9.52
CA GLU A 179 -38.23 -14.84 -9.27
C GLU A 179 -37.63 -13.90 -10.32
N LYS A 180 -36.57 -14.33 -11.01
CA LYS A 180 -35.87 -13.53 -12.04
C LYS A 180 -36.84 -12.95 -13.06
N THR A 181 -37.77 -13.77 -13.55
CA THR A 181 -38.71 -13.35 -14.61
C THR A 181 -39.61 -12.20 -14.14
N ALA A 182 -40.08 -12.25 -12.89
CA ALA A 182 -40.89 -11.19 -12.29
C ALA A 182 -40.09 -9.91 -12.03
N ILE A 183 -38.86 -10.04 -11.52
CA ILE A 183 -37.96 -8.91 -11.23
C ILE A 183 -37.60 -8.16 -12.53
N VAL A 184 -37.25 -8.90 -13.59
CA VAL A 184 -36.92 -8.29 -14.89
C VAL A 184 -38.14 -7.63 -15.52
N ALA A 185 -39.32 -8.27 -15.49
CA ALA A 185 -40.55 -7.66 -16.00
C ALA A 185 -40.91 -6.37 -15.26
N GLY A 186 -40.80 -6.36 -13.92
CA GLY A 186 -41.04 -5.15 -13.12
C GLY A 186 -40.05 -4.02 -13.39
N ALA A 187 -38.84 -4.33 -13.86
CA ALA A 187 -37.89 -3.32 -14.31
C ALA A 187 -38.24 -2.77 -15.71
N GLU A 188 -38.69 -3.63 -16.62
CA GLU A 188 -39.15 -3.23 -17.96
C GLU A 188 -40.35 -2.30 -17.87
N ASP A 189 -41.35 -2.60 -17.03
CA ASP A 189 -42.53 -1.75 -16.83
C ASP A 189 -42.13 -0.34 -16.33
N LYS A 190 -41.13 -0.25 -15.44
CA LYS A 190 -40.62 1.03 -14.94
C LYS A 190 -39.90 1.83 -16.03
N VAL A 191 -39.14 1.16 -16.89
CA VAL A 191 -38.44 1.81 -18.02
C VAL A 191 -39.43 2.27 -19.08
N GLU A 192 -40.45 1.47 -19.38
CA GLU A 192 -41.52 1.86 -20.31
C GLU A 192 -42.28 3.09 -19.81
N LEU A 193 -42.54 3.18 -18.50
CA LEU A 193 -43.12 4.39 -17.90
C LEU A 193 -42.22 5.62 -18.06
N LEU A 194 -40.91 5.47 -17.90
CA LEU A 194 -39.96 6.57 -18.13
C LEU A 194 -39.92 7.00 -19.60
N GLU A 195 -39.94 6.03 -20.53
CA GLU A 195 -40.01 6.33 -21.96
C GLU A 195 -41.31 7.08 -22.31
N GLN A 196 -42.44 6.72 -21.68
CA GLN A 196 -43.70 7.45 -21.82
C GLN A 196 -43.59 8.88 -21.27
N GLN A 197 -43.02 9.06 -20.08
CA GLN A 197 -42.80 10.40 -19.50
C GLN A 197 -41.90 11.26 -20.39
N TYR A 198 -40.89 10.65 -21.02
CA TYR A 198 -40.03 11.33 -21.98
C TYR A 198 -40.81 11.76 -23.24
N MET A 199 -41.64 10.86 -23.78
CA MET A 199 -42.49 11.16 -24.94
C MET A 199 -43.55 12.22 -24.64
N ASP A 200 -44.06 12.26 -23.41
CA ASP A 200 -44.98 13.29 -22.91
C ASP A 200 -44.26 14.63 -22.61
N GLY A 201 -42.92 14.66 -22.68
CA GLY A 201 -42.09 15.85 -22.46
C GLY A 201 -41.93 16.23 -20.99
N LEU A 202 -42.16 15.29 -20.06
CA LEU A 202 -42.04 15.51 -18.61
C LEU A 202 -40.60 15.41 -18.10
N ILE A 203 -39.76 14.64 -18.79
CA ILE A 203 -38.34 14.43 -18.45
C ILE A 203 -37.45 14.68 -19.66
N THR A 204 -36.19 14.99 -19.40
CA THR A 204 -35.15 15.17 -20.41
C THR A 204 -34.51 13.82 -20.83
N GLU A 205 -33.78 13.81 -21.95
CA GLU A 205 -33.07 12.61 -22.43
C GLU A 205 -32.00 12.14 -21.43
N GLU A 206 -31.32 13.09 -20.76
CA GLU A 206 -30.30 12.79 -19.76
C GLU A 206 -30.92 12.16 -18.51
N GLU A 207 -32.07 12.67 -18.05
CA GLU A 207 -32.82 12.06 -16.94
C GLU A 207 -33.35 10.67 -17.31
N LEU A 208 -33.84 10.48 -18.54
CA LEU A 208 -34.23 9.15 -19.03
C LEU A 208 -33.05 8.18 -18.97
N TYR A 209 -31.88 8.61 -19.44
CA TYR A 209 -30.66 7.79 -19.43
C TYR A 209 -30.24 7.41 -18.01
N GLN A 210 -30.08 8.39 -17.11
CA GLN A 210 -29.62 8.15 -15.74
C GLN A 210 -30.59 7.27 -14.94
N ASN A 211 -31.90 7.57 -15.02
CA ASN A 211 -32.91 6.78 -14.32
C ASN A 211 -33.01 5.35 -14.88
N SER A 212 -32.88 5.16 -16.20
CA SER A 212 -32.86 3.82 -16.80
C SER A 212 -31.66 3.01 -16.31
N VAL A 213 -30.47 3.60 -16.28
CA VAL A 213 -29.25 2.96 -15.76
C VAL A 213 -29.43 2.60 -14.28
N GLN A 214 -30.00 3.51 -13.47
CA GLN A 214 -30.23 3.26 -12.05
C GLN A 214 -31.23 2.12 -11.81
N ILE A 215 -32.34 2.07 -12.56
CA ILE A 215 -33.32 0.99 -12.47
C ILE A 215 -32.65 -0.35 -12.73
N TRP A 216 -31.91 -0.47 -13.84
CA TRP A 216 -31.24 -1.72 -14.18
C TRP A 216 -30.14 -2.10 -13.20
N THR A 217 -29.44 -1.12 -12.62
CA THR A 217 -28.45 -1.36 -11.55
C THR A 217 -29.12 -1.94 -10.31
N ASN A 218 -30.20 -1.33 -9.85
CA ASN A 218 -30.97 -1.80 -8.69
C ASN A 218 -31.55 -3.21 -8.93
N THR A 219 -32.13 -3.46 -10.10
CA THR A 219 -32.65 -4.79 -10.49
C THR A 219 -31.55 -5.85 -10.47
N ASN A 220 -30.36 -5.48 -10.94
CA ASN A 220 -29.20 -6.37 -10.97
C ASN A 220 -28.68 -6.68 -9.56
N GLU A 221 -28.73 -5.73 -8.63
CA GLU A 221 -28.42 -5.93 -7.20
C GLU A 221 -29.47 -6.80 -6.49
N GLU A 222 -30.76 -6.54 -6.73
CA GLU A 222 -31.86 -7.35 -6.20
C GLU A 222 -31.73 -8.82 -6.61
N LEU A 223 -31.44 -9.08 -7.88
CA LEU A 223 -31.18 -10.44 -8.38
C LEU A 223 -29.93 -11.07 -7.75
N THR A 224 -28.94 -10.27 -7.36
CA THR A 224 -27.73 -10.78 -6.68
C THR A 224 -28.09 -11.35 -5.32
N LYS A 225 -28.92 -10.63 -4.54
CA LYS A 225 -29.39 -11.08 -3.23
C LYS A 225 -30.18 -12.38 -3.32
N VAL A 226 -31.06 -12.51 -4.31
CA VAL A 226 -31.82 -13.76 -4.56
C VAL A 226 -30.89 -14.95 -4.85
N ILE A 227 -29.78 -14.71 -5.57
CA ILE A 227 -28.79 -15.76 -5.87
C ILE A 227 -27.99 -16.12 -4.62
N GLU A 228 -27.59 -15.14 -3.81
CA GLU A 228 -26.88 -15.36 -2.54
C GLU A 228 -27.72 -16.18 -1.55
N GLU A 229 -29.01 -15.87 -1.41
CA GLU A 229 -29.93 -16.63 -0.55
C GLU A 229 -30.09 -18.08 -1.02
N ASN A 230 -30.09 -18.31 -2.34
CA ASN A 230 -30.23 -19.63 -2.94
C ASN A 230 -28.89 -20.35 -3.22
N LEU A 231 -27.75 -19.77 -2.80
CA LEU A 231 -26.42 -20.24 -3.21
C LEU A 231 -26.16 -21.71 -2.84
N ARG A 232 -26.73 -22.18 -1.73
CA ARG A 232 -26.60 -23.58 -1.26
C ARG A 232 -27.12 -24.61 -2.26
N ASN A 233 -28.00 -24.21 -3.18
CA ASN A 233 -28.58 -25.10 -4.20
C ASN A 233 -27.66 -25.33 -5.40
N TYR A 234 -26.53 -24.61 -5.51
CA TYR A 234 -25.65 -24.64 -6.68
C TYR A 234 -24.56 -25.73 -6.63
N GLY A 235 -24.75 -26.74 -5.77
CA GLY A 235 -23.91 -27.96 -5.76
C GLY A 235 -22.41 -27.67 -5.66
N GLY A 236 -21.64 -28.10 -6.67
CA GLY A 236 -20.19 -27.90 -6.71
C GLY A 236 -19.76 -26.43 -6.81
N ILE A 237 -20.54 -25.59 -7.49
CA ILE A 237 -20.27 -24.15 -7.65
C ILE A 237 -20.28 -23.45 -6.30
N TYR A 238 -21.23 -23.82 -5.43
CA TYR A 238 -21.28 -23.34 -4.06
C TYR A 238 -19.99 -23.66 -3.28
N LEU A 239 -19.53 -24.92 -3.35
CA LEU A 239 -18.32 -25.35 -2.64
C LEU A 239 -17.07 -24.58 -3.11
N MET A 240 -16.92 -24.35 -4.42
CA MET A 240 -15.75 -23.65 -4.95
C MET A 240 -15.75 -22.14 -4.60
N ALA A 241 -16.92 -21.51 -4.64
CA ALA A 241 -17.05 -20.09 -4.34
C ALA A 241 -16.97 -19.81 -2.83
N ASN A 242 -17.67 -20.58 -1.99
CA ASN A 242 -17.66 -20.37 -0.54
C ASN A 242 -16.30 -20.72 0.10
N SER A 243 -15.61 -21.75 -0.41
CA SER A 243 -14.25 -22.06 0.05
C SER A 243 -13.22 -20.97 -0.31
N GLY A 244 -13.54 -20.08 -1.25
CA GLY A 244 -12.58 -19.13 -1.82
C GLY A 244 -11.53 -19.80 -2.72
N ALA A 245 -11.71 -21.08 -3.08
CA ALA A 245 -10.81 -21.80 -3.96
C ALA A 245 -10.82 -21.21 -5.39
N LYS A 246 -12.02 -21.02 -5.95
CA LYS A 246 -12.23 -20.41 -7.25
C LYS A 246 -13.69 -20.00 -7.43
N GLY A 247 -13.92 -18.80 -7.96
CA GLY A 247 -15.27 -18.29 -8.19
C GLY A 247 -15.58 -17.10 -7.29
N ASN A 248 -16.31 -16.13 -7.84
CA ASN A 248 -16.90 -15.02 -7.08
C ASN A 248 -18.42 -15.00 -7.35
N ILE A 249 -19.20 -14.48 -6.42
CA ILE A 249 -20.64 -14.20 -6.55
C ILE A 249 -20.94 -13.48 -7.87
N ALA A 250 -20.10 -12.51 -8.26
CA ALA A 250 -20.23 -11.81 -9.54
C ALA A 250 -20.19 -12.74 -10.76
N GLN A 251 -19.39 -13.82 -10.73
CA GLN A 251 -19.33 -14.82 -11.81
C GLN A 251 -20.55 -15.75 -11.78
N ILE A 252 -21.00 -16.15 -10.59
CA ILE A 252 -22.22 -16.96 -10.42
C ILE A 252 -23.44 -16.21 -10.92
N LYS A 253 -23.51 -14.92 -10.61
CA LYS A 253 -24.53 -14.00 -11.12
C LYS A 253 -24.59 -13.96 -12.64
N GLN A 254 -23.45 -13.93 -13.34
CA GLN A 254 -23.44 -13.99 -14.80
C GLN A 254 -23.90 -15.34 -15.37
N MET A 255 -23.73 -16.42 -14.62
CA MET A 255 -24.16 -17.77 -15.05
C MET A 255 -25.67 -18.01 -14.83
N ALA A 256 -26.21 -17.57 -13.70
CA ALA A 256 -27.57 -17.91 -13.25
C ALA A 256 -28.55 -16.73 -13.20
N GLY A 257 -28.04 -15.52 -12.98
CA GLY A 257 -28.85 -14.30 -12.86
C GLY A 257 -29.07 -13.64 -14.20
N MET A 258 -28.48 -12.47 -14.36
CA MET A 258 -28.41 -11.71 -15.61
C MET A 258 -26.98 -11.19 -15.77
N ARG A 259 -26.56 -10.97 -17.02
CA ARG A 259 -25.23 -10.40 -17.28
C ARG A 259 -25.17 -8.90 -16.96
N GLY A 260 -26.30 -8.19 -17.09
CA GLY A 260 -26.44 -6.81 -16.63
C GLY A 260 -26.07 -5.76 -17.68
N LEU A 261 -25.73 -4.56 -17.20
CA LEU A 261 -25.33 -3.41 -18.00
C LEU A 261 -23.87 -3.55 -18.48
N MET A 262 -23.61 -3.05 -19.68
CA MET A 262 -22.30 -3.08 -20.33
C MET A 262 -21.81 -1.66 -20.63
N SER A 263 -20.50 -1.45 -20.60
CA SER A 263 -19.89 -0.17 -20.98
C SER A 263 -19.39 -0.19 -22.42
N ASP A 264 -19.53 0.95 -23.09
CA ASP A 264 -18.95 1.18 -24.41
C ASP A 264 -17.41 1.43 -24.31
N PRO A 265 -16.69 1.52 -25.44
CA PRO A 265 -15.26 1.82 -25.44
C PRO A 265 -14.91 3.17 -24.76
N LYS A 266 -15.82 4.15 -24.77
CA LYS A 266 -15.65 5.46 -24.14
C LYS A 266 -15.92 5.43 -22.62
N GLY A 267 -16.43 4.33 -22.08
CA GLY A 267 -16.79 4.18 -20.67
C GLY A 267 -18.24 4.53 -20.35
N ARG A 268 -19.05 4.95 -21.34
CA ARG A 268 -20.48 5.22 -21.14
C ARG A 268 -21.24 3.90 -21.02
N ILE A 269 -22.13 3.82 -20.05
CA ILE A 269 -22.97 2.64 -19.85
C ILE A 269 -24.02 2.58 -20.96
N ILE A 270 -24.16 1.43 -21.61
CA ILE A 270 -25.18 1.19 -22.62
C ILE A 270 -26.51 0.97 -21.87
N PRO A 271 -27.55 1.79 -22.11
CA PRO A 271 -28.78 1.75 -21.31
C PRO A 271 -29.62 0.48 -21.56
N ARG A 272 -29.28 -0.29 -22.60
CA ARG A 272 -29.90 -1.58 -22.91
C ARG A 272 -29.10 -2.72 -22.26
N PRO A 273 -29.62 -3.35 -21.18
CA PRO A 273 -28.92 -4.42 -20.48
C PRO A 273 -28.98 -5.75 -21.24
N ILE A 274 -28.12 -6.67 -20.83
CA ILE A 274 -28.21 -8.09 -21.19
C ILE A 274 -29.02 -8.81 -20.11
N LYS A 275 -30.25 -9.20 -20.46
CA LYS A 275 -31.22 -9.83 -19.55
C LYS A 275 -30.95 -11.33 -19.38
N SER A 276 -30.43 -11.94 -20.44
CA SER A 276 -30.07 -13.35 -20.48
C SER A 276 -28.80 -13.64 -19.64
N ASN A 277 -28.62 -14.90 -19.24
CA ASN A 277 -27.41 -15.39 -18.60
C ASN A 277 -26.71 -16.47 -19.46
N PHE A 278 -25.53 -16.93 -19.01
CA PHE A 278 -24.78 -17.94 -19.77
C PHE A 278 -25.47 -19.31 -19.86
N ARG A 279 -26.32 -19.66 -18.88
CA ARG A 279 -27.09 -20.91 -18.93
C ARG A 279 -28.18 -20.87 -20.00
N GLU A 280 -28.91 -19.76 -20.06
CA GLU A 280 -29.99 -19.52 -21.04
C GLU A 280 -29.45 -19.29 -22.46
N GLY A 281 -28.22 -18.77 -22.55
CA GLY A 281 -27.59 -18.36 -23.80
C GLY A 281 -27.87 -16.88 -24.12
N LEU A 282 -26.98 -16.28 -24.92
CA LEU A 282 -27.09 -14.87 -25.31
C LEU A 282 -27.61 -14.77 -26.74
N SER A 283 -28.50 -13.80 -26.99
CA SER A 283 -28.87 -13.44 -28.36
C SER A 283 -27.68 -12.82 -29.10
N VAL A 284 -27.72 -12.78 -30.45
CA VAL A 284 -26.64 -12.20 -31.27
C VAL A 284 -26.35 -10.75 -30.87
N LEU A 285 -27.40 -9.96 -30.58
CA LEU A 285 -27.24 -8.57 -30.18
C LEU A 285 -26.65 -8.43 -28.77
N GLU A 286 -27.12 -9.22 -27.81
CA GLU A 286 -26.56 -9.22 -26.44
C GLU A 286 -25.09 -9.65 -26.44
N TYR A 287 -24.76 -10.68 -27.22
CA TYR A 287 -23.38 -11.11 -27.40
C TYR A 287 -22.54 -9.99 -28.01
N PHE A 288 -23.01 -9.35 -29.10
CA PHE A 288 -22.31 -8.24 -29.74
C PHE A 288 -22.07 -7.04 -28.79
N ILE A 289 -23.08 -6.66 -27.99
CA ILE A 289 -22.94 -5.62 -26.96
C ILE A 289 -21.83 -6.01 -25.96
N SER A 290 -21.81 -7.26 -25.50
CA SER A 290 -20.81 -7.74 -24.55
C SER A 290 -19.36 -7.72 -25.09
N THR A 291 -19.19 -7.78 -26.41
CA THR A 291 -17.85 -7.76 -27.02
C THR A 291 -17.14 -6.42 -26.88
N HIS A 292 -17.87 -5.31 -26.75
CA HIS A 292 -17.26 -3.97 -26.63
C HIS A 292 -16.45 -3.85 -25.34
N GLY A 293 -17.07 -4.19 -24.20
CA GLY A 293 -16.41 -4.20 -22.89
C GLY A 293 -15.25 -5.19 -22.84
N ALA A 294 -15.47 -6.42 -23.33
CA ALA A 294 -14.45 -7.46 -23.34
C ALA A 294 -13.22 -7.08 -24.19
N ARG A 295 -13.43 -6.50 -25.38
CA ARG A 295 -12.33 -6.06 -26.26
C ARG A 295 -11.57 -4.89 -25.66
N LYS A 296 -12.27 -3.93 -25.03
CA LYS A 296 -11.62 -2.84 -24.29
C LYS A 296 -10.76 -3.38 -23.15
N GLY A 297 -11.29 -4.29 -22.33
CA GLY A 297 -10.54 -4.91 -21.23
C GLY A 297 -9.29 -5.65 -21.71
N LEU A 298 -9.39 -6.42 -22.80
CA LEU A 298 -8.23 -7.06 -23.45
C LEU A 298 -7.19 -6.06 -23.94
N ALA A 299 -7.63 -5.00 -24.63
CA ALA A 299 -6.73 -3.98 -25.17
C ALA A 299 -6.04 -3.18 -24.04
N ASP A 300 -6.79 -2.77 -23.02
CA ASP A 300 -6.26 -2.08 -21.84
C ASP A 300 -5.25 -2.97 -21.11
N THR A 301 -5.52 -4.27 -20.96
CA THR A 301 -4.57 -5.20 -20.33
C THR A 301 -3.28 -5.29 -21.14
N ALA A 302 -3.38 -5.42 -22.46
CA ALA A 302 -2.20 -5.52 -23.34
C ALA A 302 -1.36 -4.23 -23.36
N LEU A 303 -1.99 -3.05 -23.32
CA LEU A 303 -1.30 -1.77 -23.37
C LEU A 303 -0.76 -1.32 -22.00
N ARG A 304 -1.60 -1.36 -20.95
CA ARG A 304 -1.28 -0.81 -19.63
C ARG A 304 -0.29 -1.65 -18.84
N THR A 305 -0.08 -2.91 -19.21
CA THR A 305 0.99 -3.75 -18.62
C THR A 305 2.37 -3.11 -18.84
N ALA A 306 2.58 -2.48 -20.00
CA ALA A 306 3.83 -1.77 -20.29
C ALA A 306 4.02 -0.53 -19.40
N ASP A 307 2.94 0.23 -19.17
CA ASP A 307 2.96 1.43 -18.33
C ASP A 307 3.32 1.08 -16.88
N SER A 308 2.72 0.03 -16.32
CA SER A 308 3.05 -0.45 -14.97
C SER A 308 4.50 -0.94 -14.84
N GLY A 309 4.98 -1.68 -15.84
CA GLY A 309 6.39 -2.10 -15.88
C GLY A 309 7.34 -0.91 -15.96
N TYR A 310 6.95 0.13 -16.69
CA TYR A 310 7.70 1.38 -16.80
C TYR A 310 7.68 2.19 -15.48
N LEU A 311 6.54 2.26 -14.78
CA LEU A 311 6.48 2.84 -13.44
C LEU A 311 7.41 2.09 -12.47
N THR A 312 7.36 0.76 -12.47
CA THR A 312 8.25 -0.07 -11.63
C THR A 312 9.72 0.24 -11.90
N ARG A 313 10.10 0.37 -13.17
CA ARG A 313 11.45 0.78 -13.56
C ARG A 313 11.82 2.16 -12.99
N ARG A 314 10.93 3.16 -13.10
CA ARG A 314 11.16 4.50 -12.53
C ARG A 314 11.30 4.49 -11.01
N LEU A 315 10.49 3.70 -10.33
CA LEU A 315 10.56 3.51 -8.87
C LEU A 315 11.90 2.88 -8.46
N ILE A 316 12.38 1.88 -9.21
CA ILE A 316 13.71 1.29 -9.00
C ILE A 316 14.80 2.34 -9.20
N ASP A 317 14.70 3.11 -10.29
CA ASP A 317 15.70 4.11 -10.62
C ASP A 317 15.84 5.14 -9.50
N VAL A 318 14.74 5.68 -8.95
CA VAL A 318 14.78 6.67 -7.86
C VAL A 318 15.26 6.10 -6.52
N SER A 319 15.04 4.82 -6.25
CA SER A 319 15.25 4.21 -4.91
C SER A 319 16.48 3.31 -4.80
N GLN A 320 17.17 3.01 -5.89
CA GLN A 320 18.31 2.07 -5.90
C GLN A 320 19.48 2.41 -4.97
N GLN A 321 19.62 3.67 -4.55
CA GLN A 321 20.69 4.10 -3.63
C GLN A 321 20.31 3.90 -2.15
N ILE A 322 19.06 3.50 -1.86
CA ILE A 322 18.58 3.32 -0.50
C ILE A 322 18.90 1.89 -0.04
N ILE A 323 19.98 1.80 0.74
CA ILE A 323 20.50 0.58 1.35
C ILE A 323 20.62 0.84 2.85
N ILE A 324 20.43 -0.19 3.68
CA ILE A 324 20.71 -0.05 5.12
C ILE A 324 22.22 -0.02 5.32
N MET A 325 22.76 1.11 5.80
CA MET A 325 24.23 1.31 5.90
C MET A 325 24.74 1.41 7.34
N GLU A 326 23.86 1.75 8.28
CA GLU A 326 24.17 1.93 9.69
C GLU A 326 23.01 1.44 10.57
N GLU A 327 23.28 1.18 11.84
CA GLU A 327 22.26 0.66 12.77
C GLU A 327 21.29 1.77 13.19
N ASP A 328 21.80 2.89 13.70
CA ASP A 328 21.00 3.99 14.22
C ASP A 328 21.58 5.34 13.78
N CYS A 329 20.73 6.21 13.23
CA CYS A 329 21.08 7.61 12.94
C CYS A 329 20.83 8.57 14.12
N GLU A 330 20.41 8.04 15.27
CA GLU A 330 20.17 8.73 16.56
C GLU A 330 19.10 9.83 16.56
N THR A 331 18.47 10.12 15.41
CA THR A 331 17.44 11.17 15.30
C THR A 331 16.29 10.96 16.29
N PRO A 332 15.89 12.00 17.04
CA PRO A 332 14.69 11.97 17.87
C PRO A 332 13.41 12.13 17.02
N ALA A 333 13.54 12.50 15.74
CA ALA A 333 12.40 12.72 14.86
C ALA A 333 11.72 11.40 14.48
N GLY A 334 10.39 11.45 14.46
CA GLY A 334 9.52 10.33 14.11
C GLY A 334 8.21 10.84 13.54
N VAL A 335 7.37 9.92 13.12
CA VAL A 335 6.04 10.20 12.59
C VAL A 335 5.02 9.81 13.64
N TRP A 336 4.12 10.75 13.95
CA TRP A 336 2.93 10.48 14.74
C TRP A 336 1.96 9.64 13.92
N VAL A 337 1.55 8.51 14.49
CA VAL A 337 0.53 7.63 13.93
C VAL A 337 -0.64 7.62 14.90
N ASP A 338 -1.83 8.00 14.41
CA ASP A 338 -3.07 8.01 15.19
C ASP A 338 -4.01 6.89 14.72
N SER A 339 -4.72 6.30 15.67
CA SER A 339 -5.86 5.42 15.45
C SER A 339 -7.00 6.03 14.61
N SER A 340 -7.25 7.35 14.68
CA SER A 340 -8.32 8.02 13.92
C SER A 340 -8.09 7.98 12.42
N ASP A 341 -6.84 8.13 12.01
CA ASP A 341 -6.41 8.19 10.60
C ASP A 341 -6.65 6.85 9.89
N GLY A 342 -6.68 5.75 10.66
CA GLY A 342 -6.97 4.41 10.14
C GLY A 342 -8.44 4.17 9.80
N SER A 343 -9.38 4.91 10.42
CA SER A 343 -10.82 4.64 10.32
C SER A 343 -11.41 4.92 8.93
N GLU A 344 -10.94 5.97 8.25
CA GLU A 344 -11.35 6.28 6.86
C GLU A 344 -10.71 5.33 5.83
N LEU A 345 -9.53 4.80 6.13
CA LEU A 345 -8.74 3.93 5.24
C LEU A 345 -8.88 2.42 5.53
N GLY A 346 -9.69 2.04 6.51
CA GLY A 346 -9.94 0.64 6.89
C GLY A 346 -8.69 -0.09 7.43
N THR A 347 -7.71 0.62 7.99
CA THR A 347 -6.57 -0.01 8.69
C THR A 347 -6.81 -0.09 10.17
N SER A 348 -6.37 -1.21 10.76
CA SER A 348 -6.13 -1.23 12.19
C SER A 348 -4.91 -0.36 12.53
N PHE A 349 -4.96 0.30 13.69
CA PHE A 349 -3.83 1.02 14.26
C PHE A 349 -2.59 0.13 14.34
N GLY A 350 -2.77 -1.13 14.75
CA GLY A 350 -1.73 -2.15 14.84
C GLY A 350 -0.99 -2.40 13.52
N ASP A 351 -1.71 -2.54 12.40
CA ASP A 351 -1.09 -2.83 11.10
C ASP A 351 -0.20 -1.69 10.58
N GLN A 352 -0.47 -0.44 11.00
CA GLN A 352 0.33 0.71 10.57
C GLN A 352 1.65 0.84 11.32
N ILE A 353 1.67 0.44 12.60
CA ILE A 353 2.80 0.59 13.52
C ILE A 353 3.66 -0.67 13.61
N LYS A 354 3.10 -1.84 13.29
CA LYS A 354 3.80 -3.13 13.30
C LYS A 354 5.09 -3.05 12.49
N ALA A 355 6.12 -3.76 12.94
CA ALA A 355 7.43 -3.82 12.27
C ALA A 355 8.19 -2.47 12.21
N ARG A 356 7.86 -1.51 13.08
CA ARG A 356 8.60 -0.26 13.30
C ARG A 356 9.24 -0.21 14.69
N TYR A 357 9.98 0.86 14.97
CA TYR A 357 10.54 1.18 16.28
C TYR A 357 9.86 2.42 16.87
N PHE A 358 9.73 2.50 18.20
CA PHE A 358 9.29 3.73 18.86
C PHE A 358 10.36 4.83 18.78
N ALA A 359 9.94 6.05 18.42
CA ALA A 359 10.79 7.24 18.42
C ALA A 359 10.82 7.93 19.79
N ALA A 360 9.76 7.80 20.58
CA ALA A 360 9.61 8.36 21.92
C ALA A 360 9.03 7.29 22.87
N PRO A 361 9.32 7.35 24.19
CA PRO A 361 8.74 6.43 25.17
C PRO A 361 7.21 6.60 25.24
N VAL A 362 6.49 5.50 25.41
CA VAL A 362 5.02 5.47 25.43
C VAL A 362 4.54 5.29 26.87
N PRO A 363 3.93 6.30 27.49
CA PRO A 363 3.30 6.17 28.79
C PRO A 363 1.91 5.53 28.69
N ASP A 364 1.51 4.81 29.73
CA ASP A 364 0.14 4.38 29.96
C ASP A 364 -0.76 5.61 30.19
N PRO A 365 -1.88 5.76 29.45
CA PRO A 365 -2.81 6.87 29.62
C PRO A 365 -3.43 6.97 31.02
N GLU A 366 -3.61 5.85 31.72
CA GLU A 366 -4.26 5.81 33.04
C GLU A 366 -3.26 5.93 34.19
N THR A 367 -2.15 5.19 34.13
CA THR A 367 -1.18 5.11 35.23
C THR A 367 -0.03 6.10 35.11
N GLY A 368 0.29 6.55 33.89
CA GLY A 368 1.45 7.40 33.60
C GLY A 368 2.80 6.68 33.70
N GLU A 369 2.82 5.36 33.92
CA GLU A 369 4.04 4.57 33.87
C GLU A 369 4.46 4.34 32.40
N ILE A 370 5.78 4.29 32.14
CA ILE A 370 6.28 4.03 30.78
C ILE A 370 6.06 2.54 30.46
N LEU A 371 5.23 2.27 29.46
CA LEU A 371 4.95 0.91 28.97
C LEU A 371 6.08 0.39 28.09
N PHE A 372 6.59 1.26 27.21
CA PHE A 372 7.63 0.93 26.23
C PHE A 372 8.64 2.06 26.12
N ASP A 373 9.91 1.70 26.02
CA ASP A 373 11.01 2.65 25.90
C ASP A 373 11.27 3.05 24.44
N ARG A 374 12.03 4.14 24.25
CA ARG A 374 12.53 4.54 22.93
C ARG A 374 13.40 3.42 22.33
N ASN A 375 13.30 3.22 21.01
CA ASN A 375 14.02 2.20 20.26
C ASN A 375 13.63 0.74 20.57
N GLU A 376 12.46 0.50 21.17
CA GLU A 376 11.87 -0.83 21.25
C GLU A 376 11.10 -1.18 19.95
N VAL A 377 11.17 -2.45 19.54
CA VAL A 377 10.48 -2.97 18.33
C VAL A 377 9.00 -3.12 18.60
N ILE A 378 8.17 -2.69 17.64
CA ILE A 378 6.73 -2.90 17.66
C ILE A 378 6.41 -4.24 16.99
N ASP A 379 6.30 -5.29 17.81
CA ASP A 379 5.84 -6.62 17.39
C ASP A 379 4.34 -6.82 17.64
N GLY A 380 3.79 -8.00 17.31
CA GLY A 380 2.37 -8.30 17.54
C GLY A 380 1.96 -8.25 19.01
N THR A 381 2.84 -8.65 19.93
CA THR A 381 2.53 -8.65 21.37
C THR A 381 2.53 -7.23 21.95
N VAL A 382 3.37 -6.35 21.43
CA VAL A 382 3.39 -4.92 21.74
C VAL A 382 2.10 -4.27 21.24
N VAL A 383 1.65 -4.60 20.03
CA VAL A 383 0.38 -4.11 19.48
C VAL A 383 -0.80 -4.52 20.36
N ASP A 384 -0.85 -5.79 20.81
CA ASP A 384 -1.93 -6.27 21.69
C ASP A 384 -1.93 -5.51 23.02
N LYS A 385 -0.76 -5.28 23.63
CA LYS A 385 -0.63 -4.50 24.87
C LYS A 385 -1.02 -3.03 24.70
N LEU A 386 -0.68 -2.42 23.57
CA LEU A 386 -1.11 -1.04 23.26
C LEU A 386 -2.64 -0.96 23.14
N ALA A 387 -3.26 -1.98 22.56
CA ALA A 387 -4.71 -2.07 22.46
C ALA A 387 -5.37 -2.27 23.83
N GLU A 388 -4.80 -3.12 24.71
CA GLU A 388 -5.27 -3.31 26.08
C GLU A 388 -5.16 -2.02 26.92
N ALA A 389 -4.09 -1.24 26.72
CA ALA A 389 -3.85 0.04 27.40
C ALA A 389 -4.62 1.23 26.78
N ASN A 390 -5.42 1.01 25.72
CA ASN A 390 -6.15 2.06 24.98
C ASN A 390 -5.26 3.23 24.50
N VAL A 391 -4.02 2.95 24.10
CA VAL A 391 -3.15 3.97 23.50
C VAL A 391 -3.60 4.25 22.07
N THR A 392 -3.99 5.50 21.78
CA THR A 392 -4.50 5.91 20.46
C THR A 392 -3.45 6.52 19.55
N ILE A 393 -2.36 7.05 20.11
CA ILE A 393 -1.33 7.76 19.36
C ILE A 393 0.06 7.29 19.78
N VAL A 394 0.92 6.99 18.81
CA VAL A 394 2.32 6.64 19.05
C VAL A 394 3.23 7.36 18.08
N MET A 395 4.44 7.69 18.55
CA MET A 395 5.48 8.27 17.72
C MET A 395 6.42 7.15 17.27
N ALA A 396 6.36 6.79 15.99
CA ALA A 396 7.17 5.73 15.40
C ALA A 396 8.30 6.30 14.55
N ARG A 397 9.46 5.63 14.51
CA ARG A 397 10.52 5.96 13.57
C ARG A 397 10.07 5.64 12.14
N SER A 398 10.53 6.44 11.20
CA SER A 398 10.18 6.33 9.78
C SER A 398 11.40 6.53 8.90
N PRO A 399 11.43 5.90 7.71
CA PRO A 399 12.36 6.26 6.64
C PRO A 399 12.38 7.75 6.28
N MET A 400 11.25 8.46 6.42
CA MET A 400 11.16 9.86 6.04
C MET A 400 11.91 10.79 6.98
N THR A 401 12.05 10.43 8.25
CA THR A 401 12.73 11.23 9.27
C THR A 401 14.19 10.81 9.47
N CYS A 402 14.69 9.87 8.66
CA CYS A 402 16.05 9.37 8.81
C CYS A 402 17.08 10.45 8.43
N GLU A 403 18.05 10.68 9.32
CA GLU A 403 19.18 11.59 9.11
C GLU A 403 20.48 10.87 8.71
N ALA A 404 20.38 9.60 8.31
CA ALA A 404 21.53 8.83 7.84
C ALA A 404 22.15 9.52 6.61
N LYS A 405 23.47 9.80 6.65
CA LYS A 405 24.17 10.48 5.54
C LYS A 405 24.12 9.67 4.23
N ARG A 406 24.02 8.35 4.32
CA ARG A 406 23.95 7.45 3.16
C ARG A 406 22.91 6.37 3.40
N GLY A 407 22.01 6.21 2.44
CA GLY A 407 20.96 5.20 2.52
C GLY A 407 20.00 5.48 3.67
N ILE A 408 19.79 4.49 4.52
CA ILE A 408 18.91 4.58 5.69
C ILE A 408 19.52 3.79 6.85
N CYS A 409 19.18 4.14 8.10
CA CYS A 409 19.53 3.32 9.25
C CYS A 409 18.53 2.17 9.48
N GLN A 410 19.01 1.09 10.12
CA GLN A 410 18.21 -0.07 10.48
C GLN A 410 17.00 0.31 11.36
N ARG A 411 17.18 1.18 12.37
CA ARG A 411 16.10 1.57 13.30
C ARG A 411 15.00 2.40 12.63
N CYS A 412 15.31 3.24 11.65
CA CYS A 412 14.31 4.02 10.91
C CYS A 412 13.50 3.14 9.95
N TYR A 413 14.11 2.10 9.37
CA TYR A 413 13.40 1.14 8.51
C TYR A 413 12.58 0.12 9.32
N GLY A 414 13.16 -0.34 10.43
CA GLY A 414 12.60 -1.33 11.34
C GLY A 414 12.84 -2.77 10.91
N VAL A 415 11.82 -3.59 11.08
CA VAL A 415 11.85 -5.03 10.80
C VAL A 415 11.63 -5.27 9.31
N SER A 416 12.39 -6.20 8.72
CA SER A 416 12.21 -6.65 7.34
C SER A 416 10.95 -7.51 7.24
N LEU A 417 10.02 -7.11 6.38
CA LEU A 417 8.72 -7.78 6.22
C LEU A 417 8.85 -9.18 5.61
N ALA A 418 9.93 -9.44 4.86
CA ALA A 418 10.16 -10.74 4.25
C ALA A 418 10.57 -11.82 5.27
N THR A 419 11.19 -11.42 6.39
CA THR A 419 11.73 -12.36 7.40
C THR A 419 11.15 -12.17 8.79
N MET A 420 10.45 -11.06 9.04
CA MET A 420 9.96 -10.63 10.36
C MET A 420 11.07 -10.54 11.43
N ARG A 421 12.30 -10.27 10.98
CA ARG A 421 13.48 -9.99 11.81
C ARG A 421 13.98 -8.58 11.51
N ASP A 422 14.84 -8.05 12.39
CA ASP A 422 15.50 -6.77 12.12
C ASP A 422 16.17 -6.78 10.75
N ALA A 423 15.97 -5.70 10.00
CA ALA A 423 16.49 -5.61 8.64
C ALA A 423 18.02 -5.64 8.63
N MET A 424 18.62 -6.29 7.65
CA MET A 424 20.07 -6.55 7.67
C MET A 424 20.86 -5.33 7.19
N ILE A 425 22.05 -5.11 7.76
CA ILE A 425 23.01 -4.13 7.21
C ILE A 425 23.42 -4.59 5.80
N GLY A 426 23.25 -3.72 4.82
CA GLY A 426 23.46 -4.02 3.41
C GLY A 426 22.22 -4.49 2.65
N GLU A 427 21.05 -4.55 3.28
CA GLU A 427 19.79 -4.88 2.60
C GLU A 427 19.34 -3.73 1.68
N ALA A 428 19.02 -4.06 0.42
CA ALA A 428 18.64 -3.10 -0.60
C ALA A 428 17.15 -2.73 -0.52
N VAL A 429 16.75 -2.09 0.59
CA VAL A 429 15.35 -1.78 0.91
C VAL A 429 14.66 -0.88 -0.11
N GLY A 430 15.40 -0.03 -0.84
CA GLY A 430 14.84 0.76 -1.92
C GLY A 430 14.31 -0.10 -3.08
N ILE A 431 15.06 -1.12 -3.49
CA ILE A 431 14.63 -2.06 -4.53
C ILE A 431 13.40 -2.85 -4.08
N ILE A 432 13.40 -3.31 -2.82
CA ILE A 432 12.28 -4.02 -2.22
C ILE A 432 11.03 -3.15 -2.22
N ALA A 433 11.15 -1.87 -1.84
CA ALA A 433 10.05 -0.92 -1.83
C ALA A 433 9.49 -0.67 -3.25
N ALA A 434 10.37 -0.43 -4.22
CA ALA A 434 9.97 -0.22 -5.61
C ALA A 434 9.23 -1.42 -6.20
N GLN A 435 9.71 -2.64 -5.95
CA GLN A 435 9.05 -3.87 -6.39
C GLN A 435 7.71 -4.11 -5.67
N SER A 436 7.66 -3.83 -4.36
CA SER A 436 6.45 -3.97 -3.55
C SER A 436 5.33 -3.02 -3.95
N ILE A 437 5.65 -1.91 -4.62
CA ILE A 437 4.69 -0.95 -5.19
C ILE A 437 4.38 -1.31 -6.66
N GLY A 438 5.40 -1.63 -7.44
CA GLY A 438 5.28 -1.87 -8.89
C GLY A 438 4.63 -3.20 -9.29
N GLU A 439 4.93 -4.29 -8.58
CA GLU A 439 4.34 -5.62 -8.87
C GLU A 439 2.80 -5.61 -8.69
N PRO A 440 2.27 -5.09 -7.56
CA PRO A 440 0.83 -4.87 -7.43
C PRO A 440 0.25 -3.95 -8.50
N GLY A 441 0.97 -2.88 -8.88
CA GLY A 441 0.55 -1.97 -9.94
C GLY A 441 0.24 -2.70 -11.25
N THR A 442 1.02 -3.74 -11.55
CA THR A 442 0.81 -4.55 -12.76
C THR A 442 -0.44 -5.41 -12.60
N GLN A 443 -0.66 -5.99 -11.42
CA GLN A 443 -1.90 -6.70 -11.12
C GLN A 443 -3.14 -5.79 -11.20
N LEU A 444 -3.05 -4.52 -10.80
CA LEU A 444 -4.15 -3.56 -10.91
C LEU A 444 -4.61 -3.40 -12.36
N THR A 445 -3.66 -3.30 -13.29
CA THR A 445 -3.96 -3.20 -14.73
C THR A 445 -4.50 -4.49 -15.34
N MET A 446 -4.13 -5.64 -14.78
CA MET A 446 -4.63 -6.94 -15.24
C MET A 446 -6.01 -7.29 -14.66
N ARG A 447 -6.33 -6.88 -13.42
CA ARG A 447 -7.65 -7.17 -12.80
C ARG A 447 -8.82 -6.47 -13.50
N THR A 448 -8.55 -5.39 -14.23
CA THR A 448 -9.51 -4.76 -15.17
C THR A 448 -10.08 -5.73 -16.22
N PHE A 449 -9.40 -6.86 -16.48
CA PHE A 449 -9.87 -7.90 -17.40
C PHE A 449 -11.19 -8.56 -16.96
N HIS A 450 -11.36 -8.80 -15.65
CA HIS A 450 -12.53 -9.54 -15.14
C HIS A 450 -13.76 -8.65 -14.89
N THR A 451 -13.53 -7.35 -14.74
CA THR A 451 -14.55 -6.33 -14.49
C THR A 451 -14.84 -5.45 -15.72
N GLY A 452 -14.00 -5.53 -16.76
CA GLY A 452 -14.10 -4.81 -18.02
C GLY A 452 -15.38 -5.15 -18.80
N GLY A 453 -16.46 -4.48 -18.44
CA GLY A 453 -17.78 -4.68 -19.02
C GLY A 453 -18.94 -4.64 -18.02
N ILE A 454 -18.71 -4.55 -16.71
CA ILE A 454 -19.80 -4.39 -15.72
C ILE A 454 -19.79 -2.93 -15.24
N ALA A 455 -20.93 -2.26 -15.37
CA ALA A 455 -21.14 -0.92 -14.83
C ALA A 455 -21.12 -0.93 -13.29
N GLY A 456 -20.44 0.03 -12.65
CA GLY A 456 -20.54 0.29 -11.21
C GLY A 456 -19.23 0.55 -10.46
N SER A 457 -18.07 0.20 -11.03
CA SER A 457 -16.77 0.48 -10.43
C SER A 457 -15.90 1.22 -11.45
N ASP A 458 -15.66 2.50 -11.22
CA ASP A 458 -14.74 3.29 -12.05
C ASP A 458 -13.28 2.94 -11.72
N ILE A 459 -12.87 1.76 -12.18
CA ILE A 459 -11.52 1.19 -11.98
C ILE A 459 -10.47 1.99 -12.78
N THR A 460 -10.88 2.90 -13.66
CA THR A 460 -9.96 3.68 -14.49
C THR A 460 -9.12 4.70 -13.71
N SER A 461 -9.45 4.92 -12.44
CA SER A 461 -8.75 5.80 -11.50
C SER A 461 -7.58 5.16 -10.74
N GLY A 462 -7.27 3.87 -10.91
CA GLY A 462 -6.23 3.18 -10.14
C GLY A 462 -4.78 3.58 -10.47
N LEU A 463 -4.13 2.84 -11.38
CA LEU A 463 -2.73 3.10 -11.74
C LEU A 463 -2.45 4.54 -12.24
N PRO A 464 -3.29 5.17 -13.09
CA PRO A 464 -3.04 6.53 -13.55
C PRO A 464 -2.97 7.55 -12.40
N ARG A 465 -3.72 7.34 -11.32
CA ARG A 465 -3.65 8.20 -10.12
C ARG A 465 -2.36 7.97 -9.36
N VAL A 466 -1.92 6.72 -9.21
CA VAL A 466 -0.61 6.40 -8.59
C VAL A 466 0.54 7.03 -9.37
N GLU A 467 0.52 6.97 -10.70
CA GLU A 467 1.49 7.64 -11.56
C GLU A 467 1.43 9.17 -11.42
N GLU A 468 0.23 9.75 -11.38
CA GLU A 468 0.04 11.20 -11.18
C GLU A 468 0.66 11.67 -9.85
N LEU A 469 0.44 10.91 -8.77
CA LEU A 469 0.98 11.17 -7.43
C LEU A 469 2.51 11.07 -7.39
N PHE A 470 3.09 9.97 -7.89
CA PHE A 470 4.56 9.79 -7.89
C PHE A 470 5.29 10.70 -8.87
N GLU A 471 4.64 11.19 -9.91
CA GLU A 471 5.21 12.22 -10.80
C GLU A 471 4.99 13.65 -10.29
N ALA A 472 4.34 13.82 -9.13
CA ALA A 472 4.00 15.12 -8.54
C ALA A 472 3.31 16.06 -9.55
N ARG A 473 2.42 15.50 -10.40
CA ARG A 473 1.69 16.24 -11.42
C ARG A 473 0.52 16.99 -10.80
N THR A 474 0.17 18.13 -11.37
CA THR A 474 -1.06 18.85 -11.04
C THR A 474 -2.27 17.99 -11.39
N PRO A 475 -3.14 17.67 -10.44
CA PRO A 475 -4.26 16.78 -10.70
C PRO A 475 -5.34 17.47 -11.51
N LYS A 476 -6.09 16.70 -12.30
CA LYS A 476 -7.22 17.25 -13.07
C LYS A 476 -8.39 17.56 -12.14
N GLY A 477 -8.92 18.78 -12.23
CA GLY A 477 -10.01 19.24 -11.37
C GLY A 477 -9.57 19.40 -9.92
N GLU A 478 -8.37 19.97 -9.70
CA GLU A 478 -7.81 20.18 -8.36
C GLU A 478 -8.77 20.96 -7.44
N ALA A 479 -8.80 20.56 -6.18
CA ALA A 479 -9.50 21.30 -5.14
C ALA A 479 -8.78 22.62 -4.85
N ILE A 480 -9.55 23.67 -4.67
CA ILE A 480 -9.03 24.98 -4.22
C ILE A 480 -8.76 24.86 -2.72
N LEU A 481 -7.52 25.13 -2.32
CA LEU A 481 -7.10 25.10 -0.92
C LEU A 481 -7.11 26.52 -0.33
N SER A 482 -7.51 26.65 0.94
CA SER A 482 -7.27 27.88 1.68
C SER A 482 -5.78 28.04 1.93
N GLU A 483 -5.25 29.24 1.80
CA GLU A 483 -3.83 29.54 2.10
C GLU A 483 -3.66 30.19 3.48
N ILE A 484 -4.77 30.63 4.09
CA ILE A 484 -4.82 31.22 5.42
C ILE A 484 -5.86 30.52 6.28
N ASP A 485 -5.67 30.56 7.59
CA ASP A 485 -6.71 30.24 8.55
C ASP A 485 -7.75 31.36 8.55
N GLY A 486 -9.02 31.07 8.80
CA GLY A 486 -10.02 32.13 8.91
C GLY A 486 -11.45 31.68 8.77
N THR A 487 -12.36 32.65 8.65
CA THR A 487 -13.78 32.41 8.43
C THR A 487 -14.12 32.59 6.96
N VAL A 488 -14.93 31.67 6.43
CA VAL A 488 -15.32 31.66 5.02
C VAL A 488 -16.52 32.56 4.76
N GLU A 489 -16.45 33.33 3.68
CA GLU A 489 -17.55 34.08 3.09
C GLU A 489 -17.73 33.69 1.63
N VAL A 490 -18.83 32.98 1.32
CA VAL A 490 -19.16 32.61 -0.06
C VAL A 490 -19.98 33.73 -0.69
N THR A 491 -19.46 34.31 -1.77
CA THR A 491 -20.13 35.37 -2.54
C THR A 491 -20.49 34.86 -3.94
N GLU A 492 -21.72 35.12 -4.38
CA GLU A 492 -22.16 34.85 -5.75
C GLU A 492 -22.08 36.14 -6.58
N LEU A 493 -21.08 36.24 -7.46
CA LEU A 493 -20.90 37.34 -8.40
C LEU A 493 -21.55 37.01 -9.76
N PRO A 494 -21.89 38.02 -10.58
CA PRO A 494 -22.45 37.79 -11.92
C PRO A 494 -21.52 37.01 -12.87
N GLU A 495 -20.21 37.03 -12.60
CA GLU A 495 -19.17 36.38 -13.40
C GLU A 495 -18.75 34.99 -12.85
N GLY A 496 -19.22 34.61 -11.66
CA GLY A 496 -18.85 33.35 -11.02
C GLY A 496 -19.07 33.34 -9.50
N ARG A 497 -18.78 32.21 -8.85
CA ARG A 497 -18.79 32.10 -7.38
C ARG A 497 -17.39 32.43 -6.87
N SER A 498 -17.27 33.22 -5.81
CA SER A 498 -16.00 33.44 -5.11
C SER A 498 -16.11 33.05 -3.65
N ILE A 499 -15.03 32.53 -3.10
CA ILE A 499 -14.89 32.20 -1.68
C ILE A 499 -13.85 33.15 -1.12
N ARG A 500 -14.23 33.97 -0.15
CA ARG A 500 -13.31 34.82 0.59
C ARG A 500 -13.04 34.20 1.95
N VAL A 501 -11.79 34.12 2.35
CA VAL A 501 -11.38 33.71 3.70
C VAL A 501 -10.82 34.94 4.39
N VAL A 502 -11.31 35.23 5.60
CA VAL A 502 -10.89 36.38 6.39
C VAL A 502 -10.34 35.89 7.73
N ASN A 503 -9.10 36.25 8.02
CA ASN A 503 -8.49 36.12 9.34
C ASN A 503 -8.46 37.50 9.99
N SER A 504 -8.97 37.61 11.21
CA SER A 504 -8.93 38.85 11.99
C SER A 504 -8.36 38.56 13.36
N GLU A 505 -7.17 39.07 13.65
CA GLU A 505 -6.54 38.96 14.96
C GLU A 505 -6.58 40.33 15.67
N GLU A 506 -7.16 40.36 16.87
CA GLU A 506 -7.14 41.56 17.72
C GLU A 506 -5.92 41.53 18.63
N TYR A 507 -5.02 42.47 18.43
CA TYR A 507 -3.86 42.67 19.28
C TYR A 507 -4.12 43.81 20.26
N THR A 508 -3.56 43.67 21.47
CA THR A 508 -3.65 44.68 22.53
C THR A 508 -2.27 44.97 23.10
N ASP A 509 -1.96 46.25 23.30
CA ASP A 509 -0.72 46.70 23.95
C ASP A 509 -1.10 47.51 25.19
N GLU A 510 -0.58 47.10 26.36
CA GLU A 510 -0.95 47.64 27.67
C GLU A 510 0.08 48.65 28.18
N TYR A 511 -0.41 49.78 28.66
CA TYR A 511 0.38 50.87 29.23
C TYR A 511 -0.10 51.15 30.66
N VAL A 512 0.81 51.07 31.63
CA VAL A 512 0.51 51.43 33.02
C VAL A 512 0.79 52.92 33.21
N LEU A 513 -0.21 53.68 33.66
CA LEU A 513 -0.09 55.11 33.96
C LEU A 513 0.61 55.30 35.32
N PRO A 514 1.75 56.01 35.38
CA PRO A 514 2.38 56.38 36.65
C PRO A 514 1.50 57.38 37.45
N GLU A 515 1.56 57.32 38.79
CA GLU A 515 0.83 58.27 39.64
C GLU A 515 1.21 59.73 39.31
N GLY A 516 0.23 60.58 38.97
CA GLY A 516 0.42 61.99 38.60
C GLY A 516 0.45 62.28 37.09
N PHE A 517 0.12 61.31 36.23
CA PHE A 517 -0.05 61.50 34.78
C PHE A 517 -1.53 61.45 34.38
N ALA A 518 -1.99 62.43 33.59
CA ALA A 518 -3.33 62.45 33.02
C ALA A 518 -3.29 61.91 31.57
N PRO A 519 -4.23 61.02 31.17
CA PRO A 519 -4.30 60.52 29.80
C PRO A 519 -4.66 61.63 28.82
N SER A 520 -3.94 61.71 27.70
CA SER A 520 -4.13 62.73 26.66
C SER A 520 -5.30 62.43 25.71
N PHE A 521 -5.81 61.20 25.72
CA PHE A 521 -6.88 60.70 24.86
C PHE A 521 -8.10 60.24 25.66
N LYS A 522 -9.27 60.18 25.03
CA LYS A 522 -10.48 59.60 25.63
C LYS A 522 -10.64 58.15 25.23
N ASP A 523 -11.41 57.41 26.03
CA ASP A 523 -11.83 56.04 25.73
C ASP A 523 -12.53 56.00 24.35
N GLY A 524 -11.98 55.21 23.42
CA GLY A 524 -12.41 55.07 22.03
C GLY A 524 -11.68 55.94 21.00
N ASP A 525 -10.73 56.79 21.39
CA ASP A 525 -9.94 57.60 20.45
C ASP A 525 -8.88 56.75 19.72
N MET A 526 -8.64 57.05 18.44
CA MET A 526 -7.58 56.40 17.63
C MET A 526 -6.25 57.13 17.80
N VAL A 527 -5.20 56.40 18.17
CA VAL A 527 -3.83 56.91 18.31
C VAL A 527 -2.91 56.38 17.22
N THR A 528 -1.89 57.14 16.86
CA THR A 528 -0.85 56.76 15.90
C THR A 528 0.49 56.51 16.59
N ILE A 529 1.34 55.68 15.99
CA ILE A 529 2.71 55.42 16.49
C ILE A 529 3.45 56.75 16.68
N GLY A 530 3.89 57.02 17.91
CA GLY A 530 4.58 58.26 18.28
C GLY A 530 3.72 59.29 19.02
N ASP A 531 2.41 59.08 19.16
CA ASP A 531 1.54 59.98 19.92
C ASP A 531 1.74 59.84 21.43
N LYS A 532 1.69 60.97 22.15
CA LYS A 532 1.85 60.99 23.61
C LYS A 532 0.55 60.56 24.29
N LEU A 533 0.60 59.45 25.02
CA LEU A 533 -0.55 58.84 25.68
C LEU A 533 -0.91 59.51 27.01
N ALA A 534 0.06 60.08 27.72
CA ALA A 534 -0.17 60.77 28.98
C ALA A 534 0.85 61.89 29.25
N GLU A 535 0.40 62.95 29.90
CA GLU A 535 1.23 64.09 30.33
C GLU A 535 1.21 64.23 31.87
N PRO A 536 2.32 64.66 32.50
CA PRO A 536 2.34 64.90 33.95
C PRO A 536 1.44 66.08 34.35
N GLU A 537 0.67 65.94 35.43
CA GLU A 537 -0.34 66.93 35.86
C GLU A 537 0.25 68.26 36.40
N GLU A 538 1.55 68.33 36.76
CA GLU A 538 2.24 69.59 37.11
C GLU A 538 3.71 69.61 36.64
N PRO A 539 4.21 70.72 36.02
CA PRO A 539 5.63 70.86 35.72
C PRO A 539 6.40 71.29 36.97
N SER A 540 7.17 70.38 37.56
CA SER A 540 8.07 70.72 38.67
C SER A 540 9.27 71.53 38.15
N GLU A 541 9.24 72.86 38.34
CA GLU A 541 10.46 73.70 38.36
C GLU A 541 11.20 73.44 39.68
N ASP A 542 12.14 72.48 39.68
CA ASP A 542 13.45 72.56 40.34
C ASP A 542 14.06 71.18 40.69
N GLU A 543 15.36 71.10 40.42
CA GLU A 543 16.40 70.18 40.91
C GLU A 543 16.55 68.75 40.36
N GLU A 544 17.82 68.49 39.97
CA GLU A 544 18.50 67.26 39.59
C GLU A 544 17.82 65.96 40.06
N THR A 545 17.00 65.39 39.19
CA THR A 545 16.60 64.00 39.24
C THR A 545 17.18 63.27 38.04
N THR A 546 17.73 62.10 38.30
CA THR A 546 18.35 61.19 37.33
C THR A 546 17.53 61.07 36.04
N ALA A 547 18.21 61.00 34.89
CA ALA A 547 17.66 60.91 33.52
C ALA A 547 16.78 59.66 33.23
N LEU A 548 16.16 59.06 34.25
CA LEU A 548 15.33 57.86 34.21
C LEU A 548 13.85 58.11 34.57
N GLN A 549 13.41 59.35 34.85
CA GLN A 549 12.01 59.62 35.24
C GLN A 549 11.33 60.73 34.44
N SER A 550 11.67 60.88 33.16
CA SER A 550 10.90 61.70 32.21
C SER A 550 10.87 61.03 30.83
N SER A 551 10.49 59.77 30.77
CA SER A 551 10.07 59.17 29.50
C SER A 551 8.61 59.52 29.29
N ASP A 552 8.32 60.46 28.39
CA ASP A 552 6.97 60.66 27.87
C ASP A 552 6.39 59.29 27.49
N LEU A 553 5.17 58.98 27.96
CA LEU A 553 4.51 57.74 27.61
C LEU A 553 4.00 57.88 26.16
N VAL A 554 4.67 57.21 25.22
CA VAL A 554 4.40 57.32 23.78
C VAL A 554 3.83 56.01 23.25
N ALA A 555 2.82 56.10 22.39
CA ALA A 555 2.23 54.95 21.71
C ALA A 555 3.25 54.25 20.80
N ARG A 556 3.48 52.97 21.05
CA ARG A 556 4.34 52.07 20.24
C ARG A 556 3.61 51.54 19.00
N VAL A 557 2.29 51.52 19.04
CA VAL A 557 1.39 50.94 18.04
C VAL A 557 0.21 51.87 17.78
N SER A 558 -0.33 51.83 16.56
CA SER A 558 -1.54 52.58 16.20
C SER A 558 -2.77 51.74 16.50
N GLY A 559 -3.79 52.29 17.14
CA GLY A 559 -5.01 51.54 17.46
C GLY A 559 -6.02 52.37 18.24
N ALA A 560 -7.12 51.74 18.64
CA ALA A 560 -8.15 52.34 19.48
C ALA A 560 -7.72 52.26 20.96
N VAL A 561 -7.79 53.39 21.66
CA VAL A 561 -7.43 53.46 23.08
C VAL A 561 -8.62 53.07 23.95
N ARG A 562 -8.41 52.17 24.89
CA ARG A 562 -9.32 51.82 25.97
C ARG A 562 -8.70 52.19 27.32
N ILE A 563 -9.44 52.90 28.16
CA ILE A 563 -8.94 53.37 29.47
C ILE A 563 -9.71 52.69 30.59
N ASP A 564 -9.04 51.87 31.40
CA ASP A 564 -9.61 51.20 32.58
C ASP A 564 -8.78 51.55 33.83
N GLY A 565 -9.17 52.63 34.51
CA GLY A 565 -8.45 53.14 35.68
C GLY A 565 -7.03 53.61 35.32
N ASP A 566 -6.02 52.94 35.89
CA ASP A 566 -4.59 53.24 35.70
C ASP A 566 -3.98 52.46 34.51
N LEU A 567 -4.78 51.66 33.79
CA LEU A 567 -4.34 50.86 32.65
C LEU A 567 -4.93 51.40 31.33
N LEU A 568 -4.06 51.78 30.41
CA LEU A 568 -4.41 52.22 29.07
C LEU A 568 -4.05 51.11 28.07
N THR A 569 -5.04 50.57 27.38
CA THR A 569 -4.86 49.49 26.39
C THR A 569 -5.09 50.02 24.99
N ILE A 570 -4.14 49.84 24.08
CA ILE A 570 -4.34 50.13 22.65
C ILE A 570 -4.69 48.82 21.96
N SER A 571 -5.89 48.73 21.36
CA SER A 571 -6.31 47.58 20.55
C SER A 571 -6.26 47.91 19.06
N TRP A 572 -5.67 47.03 18.25
CA TRP A 572 -5.74 47.09 16.79
C TRP A 572 -6.07 45.72 16.21
N THR A 573 -6.77 45.73 15.07
CA THR A 573 -7.13 44.50 14.36
C THR A 573 -6.23 44.40 13.13
N ASP A 574 -5.53 43.27 13.01
CA ASP A 574 -4.87 42.90 11.76
C ASP A 574 -5.81 41.99 10.98
N GLU A 575 -6.19 42.40 9.77
CA GLU A 575 -7.14 41.67 8.92
C GLU A 575 -6.43 41.21 7.63
N GLU A 576 -6.20 39.90 7.52
CA GLU A 576 -5.73 39.27 6.29
C GLU A 576 -6.92 38.62 5.58
N GLN A 577 -7.15 38.98 4.32
CA GLN A 577 -8.19 38.37 3.50
C GLN A 577 -7.63 37.83 2.19
N ARG A 578 -8.10 36.65 1.78
CA ARG A 578 -7.80 36.04 0.48
C ARG A 578 -9.09 35.66 -0.24
N GLU A 579 -9.15 35.98 -1.53
CA GLU A 579 -10.30 35.66 -2.39
C GLU A 579 -9.93 34.60 -3.42
N TYR A 580 -10.75 33.55 -3.49
CA TYR A 580 -10.60 32.41 -4.38
C TYR A 580 -11.74 32.36 -5.39
N ALA A 581 -11.42 32.40 -6.68
CA ALA A 581 -12.40 32.26 -7.75
C ALA A 581 -12.76 30.78 -7.95
N VAL A 582 -14.04 30.42 -7.80
CA VAL A 582 -14.52 29.05 -7.93
C VAL A 582 -15.14 28.83 -9.32
N PRO A 583 -14.63 27.87 -10.12
CA PRO A 583 -15.23 27.52 -11.40
C PRO A 583 -16.69 27.08 -11.24
N ALA A 584 -17.55 27.40 -12.22
CA ALA A 584 -18.97 27.05 -12.17
C ALA A 584 -19.23 25.54 -12.01
N ALA A 585 -18.33 24.68 -12.52
CA ALA A 585 -18.43 23.23 -12.42
C ALA A 585 -17.97 22.65 -11.07
N ALA A 586 -17.25 23.41 -10.25
CA ALA A 586 -16.75 22.93 -8.96
C ALA A 586 -17.86 22.93 -7.91
N HIS A 587 -17.92 21.86 -7.10
CA HIS A 587 -18.81 21.79 -5.96
C HIS A 587 -18.10 22.38 -4.73
N ILE A 588 -18.73 23.36 -4.07
CA ILE A 588 -18.20 23.98 -2.85
C ILE A 588 -18.53 23.07 -1.67
N ILE A 589 -17.56 22.75 -0.83
CA ILE A 589 -17.75 21.89 0.35
C ILE A 589 -18.10 22.74 1.58
N VAL A 590 -17.47 23.91 1.69
CA VAL A 590 -17.62 24.84 2.81
C VAL A 590 -18.85 25.73 2.69
N ARG A 591 -19.39 26.18 3.82
CA ARG A 591 -20.48 27.15 3.92
C ARG A 591 -19.93 28.50 4.39
N SER A 592 -20.68 29.57 4.13
CA SER A 592 -20.38 30.85 4.76
C SER A 592 -20.46 30.72 6.28
N GLU A 593 -19.55 31.38 6.98
CA GLU A 593 -19.31 31.30 8.44
C GLU A 593 -18.60 30.02 8.92
N ASP A 594 -18.22 29.10 8.02
CA ASP A 594 -17.36 27.97 8.41
C ASP A 594 -15.94 28.47 8.72
N ALA A 595 -15.36 27.96 9.81
CA ALA A 595 -13.95 28.16 10.13
C ALA A 595 -13.10 27.15 9.33
N VAL A 596 -12.08 27.65 8.63
CA VAL A 596 -11.17 26.84 7.83
C VAL A 596 -9.72 27.03 8.27
N VAL A 597 -8.94 25.98 8.11
CA VAL A 597 -7.49 25.99 8.36
C VAL A 597 -6.74 26.07 7.02
N ALA A 598 -5.56 26.67 7.01
CA ALA A 598 -4.66 26.73 5.89
C ALA A 598 -4.36 25.31 5.36
N GLY A 599 -4.60 25.11 4.06
CA GLY A 599 -4.50 23.83 3.35
C GLY A 599 -5.79 22.99 3.36
N GLU A 600 -6.87 23.47 3.96
CA GLU A 600 -8.19 22.85 3.87
C GLU A 600 -8.82 23.06 2.49
N ALA A 601 -9.54 22.06 2.00
CA ALA A 601 -10.14 22.10 0.67
C ALA A 601 -11.51 22.81 0.70
N LEU A 602 -11.60 23.92 -0.03
CA LEU A 602 -12.83 24.72 -0.17
C LEU A 602 -13.80 24.09 -1.17
N THR A 603 -13.27 23.35 -2.16
CA THR A 603 -14.04 22.69 -3.23
C THR A 603 -13.75 21.19 -3.31
N SER A 604 -14.67 20.44 -3.92
CA SER A 604 -14.48 19.01 -4.19
C SER A 604 -13.41 18.78 -5.24
N GLY A 605 -12.46 17.90 -4.94
CA GLY A 605 -11.45 17.48 -5.90
C GLY A 605 -10.20 16.92 -5.22
N PRO A 606 -9.27 16.34 -5.99
CA PRO A 606 -7.94 16.00 -5.49
C PRO A 606 -7.16 17.25 -5.09
N LYS A 607 -6.47 17.21 -3.95
CA LYS A 607 -5.58 18.30 -3.53
C LYS A 607 -4.27 18.27 -4.33
N ASN A 608 -3.68 19.43 -4.56
CA ASN A 608 -2.40 19.54 -5.25
C ASN A 608 -1.22 19.43 -4.26
N PRO A 609 -0.35 18.40 -4.38
CA PRO A 609 0.79 18.22 -3.47
C PRO A 609 1.77 19.40 -3.42
N GLN A 610 1.93 20.14 -4.51
CA GLN A 610 2.84 21.30 -4.55
C GLN A 610 2.29 22.48 -3.74
N GLN A 611 0.97 22.70 -3.75
CA GLN A 611 0.32 23.72 -2.92
C GLN A 611 0.35 23.33 -1.44
N ILE A 612 0.13 22.05 -1.13
CA ILE A 612 0.27 21.54 0.24
C ILE A 612 1.69 21.81 0.76
N LEU A 613 2.72 21.64 -0.08
CA LEU A 613 4.11 21.89 0.31
C LEU A 613 4.35 23.35 0.69
N SER A 614 3.81 24.28 -0.10
CA SER A 614 3.98 25.71 0.13
C SER A 614 3.16 26.22 1.32
N ILE A 615 2.00 25.61 1.60
CA ILE A 615 1.06 26.09 2.63
C ILE A 615 1.31 25.40 3.97
N GLN A 616 1.31 24.06 3.98
CA GLN A 616 1.36 23.25 5.21
C GLN A 616 2.75 22.63 5.49
N GLY A 617 3.68 22.75 4.54
CA GLY A 617 5.04 22.24 4.68
C GLY A 617 5.19 20.74 4.36
N ARG A 618 6.39 20.23 4.63
CA ARG A 618 6.83 18.90 4.19
C ARG A 618 6.02 17.75 4.78
N ASP A 619 5.81 17.76 6.09
CA ASP A 619 5.18 16.65 6.80
C ASP A 619 3.74 16.41 6.33
N ALA A 620 3.01 17.50 6.06
CA ALA A 620 1.66 17.45 5.53
C ALA A 620 1.60 16.83 4.12
N VAL A 621 2.51 17.23 3.22
CA VAL A 621 2.62 16.64 1.87
C VAL A 621 2.94 15.15 1.93
N GLN A 622 3.88 14.78 2.81
CA GLN A 622 4.29 13.40 2.96
C GLN A 622 3.12 12.52 3.40
N ARG A 623 2.38 12.93 4.44
CA ARG A 623 1.17 12.23 4.89
C ARG A 623 0.12 12.15 3.78
N TYR A 624 -0.19 13.27 3.13
CA TYR A 624 -1.15 13.30 2.03
C TYR A 624 -0.81 12.31 0.91
N LEU A 625 0.46 12.26 0.48
CA LEU A 625 0.91 11.34 -0.56
C LEU A 625 0.83 9.88 -0.12
N ILE A 626 1.18 9.56 1.13
CA ILE A 626 1.07 8.20 1.68
C ILE A 626 -0.40 7.76 1.66
N ASP A 627 -1.29 8.59 2.20
CA ASP A 627 -2.70 8.24 2.37
C ASP A 627 -3.40 8.07 1.02
N GLU A 628 -3.13 8.94 0.05
CA GLU A 628 -3.70 8.82 -1.29
C GLU A 628 -3.19 7.58 -2.04
N VAL A 629 -1.90 7.28 -1.96
CA VAL A 629 -1.34 6.06 -2.58
C VAL A 629 -1.93 4.82 -1.91
N GLN A 630 -1.98 4.79 -0.58
CA GLN A 630 -2.57 3.68 0.19
C GLN A 630 -4.05 3.49 -0.13
N ARG A 631 -4.83 4.56 -0.22
CA ARG A 631 -6.25 4.55 -0.59
C ARG A 631 -6.46 3.87 -1.95
N VAL A 632 -5.62 4.17 -2.93
CA VAL A 632 -5.70 3.54 -4.25
C VAL A 632 -5.40 2.03 -4.16
N TYR A 633 -4.29 1.62 -3.56
CA TYR A 633 -3.94 0.19 -3.47
C TYR A 633 -4.94 -0.64 -2.64
N ARG A 634 -5.48 -0.07 -1.56
CA ARG A 634 -6.46 -0.74 -0.71
C ARG A 634 -7.84 -0.82 -1.30
N SER A 635 -8.28 0.19 -2.06
CA SER A 635 -9.52 0.11 -2.84
C SER A 635 -9.54 -1.09 -3.79
N GLN A 636 -8.35 -1.61 -4.12
CA GLN A 636 -8.14 -2.76 -4.99
C GLN A 636 -7.78 -4.05 -4.23
N GLY A 637 -7.81 -4.01 -2.90
CA GLY A 637 -7.54 -5.13 -2.01
C GLY A 637 -6.09 -5.61 -2.02
N VAL A 638 -5.12 -4.72 -2.28
CA VAL A 638 -3.69 -5.06 -2.18
C VAL A 638 -3.08 -4.40 -0.94
N PRO A 639 -2.69 -5.18 0.09
CA PRO A 639 -2.04 -4.64 1.27
C PRO A 639 -0.58 -4.29 0.96
N ILE A 640 -0.20 -3.04 1.21
CA ILE A 640 1.18 -2.56 1.13
C ILE A 640 1.50 -1.82 2.42
N HIS A 641 2.65 -2.13 3.02
CA HIS A 641 3.10 -1.44 4.22
C HIS A 641 3.59 -0.01 3.92
N ASN A 642 3.24 0.96 4.76
CA ASN A 642 3.55 2.39 4.57
C ASN A 642 5.05 2.67 4.38
N LYS A 643 5.93 1.94 5.09
CA LYS A 643 7.40 2.09 4.98
C LYS A 643 7.94 2.08 3.53
N HIS A 644 7.32 1.33 2.62
CA HIS A 644 7.73 1.27 1.21
C HIS A 644 7.39 2.56 0.47
N VAL A 645 6.19 3.10 0.71
CA VAL A 645 5.73 4.37 0.12
C VAL A 645 6.52 5.55 0.69
N GLU A 646 6.76 5.52 2.01
CA GLU A 646 7.61 6.47 2.74
C GLU A 646 9.02 6.57 2.15
N LEU A 647 9.64 5.43 1.81
CA LEU A 647 10.95 5.39 1.16
C LEU A 647 10.96 6.12 -0.18
N ILE A 648 9.95 5.91 -1.03
CA ILE A 648 9.88 6.59 -2.33
C ILE A 648 9.64 8.09 -2.16
N ILE A 649 8.70 8.47 -1.28
CA ILE A 649 8.38 9.88 -1.01
C ILE A 649 9.58 10.62 -0.41
N SER A 650 10.39 9.95 0.42
CA SER A 650 11.63 10.53 0.96
C SER A 650 12.58 10.98 -0.15
N GLN A 651 12.64 10.26 -1.28
CA GLN A 651 13.47 10.64 -2.43
C GLN A 651 12.85 11.77 -3.25
N MET A 652 11.52 11.88 -3.30
CA MET A 652 10.83 12.96 -4.00
C MET A 652 11.07 14.34 -3.36
N LEU A 653 11.33 14.36 -2.04
CA LEU A 653 11.57 15.56 -1.22
C LEU A 653 13.03 15.72 -0.78
N ARG A 654 13.96 15.03 -1.45
CA ARG A 654 15.39 15.01 -1.09
C ARG A 654 16.14 16.30 -1.44
N LYS A 655 15.63 17.09 -2.40
CA LYS A 655 16.28 18.30 -2.90
C LYS A 655 15.64 19.57 -2.34
N VAL A 656 16.47 20.56 -2.08
CA VAL A 656 16.08 21.93 -1.72
C VAL A 656 16.57 22.88 -2.82
N ARG A 657 15.80 23.94 -3.07
CA ARG A 657 16.21 25.02 -3.99
C ARG A 657 16.70 26.20 -3.17
N ILE A 658 17.91 26.66 -3.47
CA ILE A 658 18.50 27.81 -2.78
C ILE A 658 17.79 29.08 -3.23
N ASP A 659 17.32 29.89 -2.27
CA ASP A 659 16.69 31.17 -2.53
C ASP A 659 17.71 32.31 -2.37
N ASP A 660 18.38 32.36 -1.20
CA ASP A 660 19.50 33.25 -0.93
C ASP A 660 20.74 32.43 -0.52
N PRO A 661 21.90 32.60 -1.18
CA PRO A 661 23.11 31.85 -0.86
C PRO A 661 23.82 32.30 0.43
N GLY A 662 23.51 33.48 0.99
CA GLY A 662 24.25 34.02 2.13
C GLY A 662 25.76 34.07 1.87
N ASP A 663 26.55 33.58 2.83
CA ASP A 663 28.01 33.44 2.74
C ASP A 663 28.48 32.07 2.19
N THR A 664 27.56 31.24 1.67
CA THR A 664 27.90 29.93 1.11
C THR A 664 28.40 30.01 -0.34
N GLU A 665 29.01 28.93 -0.84
CA GLU A 665 29.40 28.82 -2.26
C GLU A 665 28.23 28.43 -3.20
N LEU A 666 27.01 28.30 -2.67
CA LEU A 666 25.85 27.83 -3.41
C LEU A 666 25.30 28.94 -4.34
N LEU A 667 24.64 28.54 -5.43
CA LEU A 667 24.03 29.49 -6.36
C LEU A 667 22.52 29.65 -6.14
N PRO A 668 21.98 30.88 -6.26
CA PRO A 668 20.53 31.10 -6.25
C PRO A 668 19.84 30.26 -7.34
N GLY A 669 18.80 29.52 -6.95
CA GLY A 669 18.03 28.64 -7.82
C GLY A 669 18.63 27.24 -8.04
N GLU A 670 19.81 26.96 -7.51
CA GLU A 670 20.44 25.64 -7.59
C GLU A 670 19.67 24.59 -6.76
N LEU A 671 19.60 23.36 -7.27
CA LEU A 671 18.98 22.23 -6.57
C LEU A 671 20.05 21.39 -5.87
N VAL A 672 20.08 21.46 -4.55
CA VAL A 672 21.08 20.78 -3.71
C VAL A 672 20.41 19.68 -2.88
N ASP A 673 21.16 18.63 -2.53
CA ASP A 673 20.69 17.64 -1.55
C ASP A 673 20.50 18.32 -0.18
N ARG A 674 19.36 18.04 0.46
CA ARG A 674 19.02 18.62 1.77
C ARG A 674 20.11 18.41 2.82
N HIS A 675 20.69 17.22 2.90
CA HIS A 675 21.69 16.92 3.94
C HIS A 675 22.99 17.66 3.67
N ASN A 676 23.38 17.79 2.40
CA ASN A 676 24.54 18.58 2.01
C ASN A 676 24.31 20.07 2.30
N TYR A 677 23.11 20.58 2.02
CA TYR A 677 22.72 21.96 2.36
C TYR A 677 22.79 22.22 3.87
N GLU A 678 22.23 21.32 4.68
CA GLU A 678 22.27 21.42 6.15
C GLU A 678 23.71 21.37 6.68
N GLU A 679 24.57 20.51 6.12
CA GLU A 679 25.98 20.40 6.51
C GLU A 679 26.78 21.66 6.15
N ILE A 680 26.58 22.22 4.96
CA ILE A 680 27.22 23.48 4.52
C ILE A 680 26.81 24.63 5.43
N ASN A 681 25.50 24.76 5.69
CA ASN A 681 24.99 25.82 6.57
C ASN A 681 25.48 25.67 8.01
N ALA A 682 25.51 24.45 8.55
CA ALA A 682 26.05 24.20 9.88
C ALA A 682 27.54 24.60 9.97
N GLY A 683 28.30 24.38 8.91
CA GLY A 683 29.69 24.83 8.79
C GLY A 683 29.83 26.35 8.83
N ILE A 684 29.08 27.06 7.99
CA ILE A 684 29.13 28.54 7.91
C ILE A 684 28.63 29.19 9.21
N LEU A 685 27.59 28.65 9.82
CA LEU A 685 27.11 29.08 11.13
C LEU A 685 28.17 28.90 12.22
N ALA A 686 28.95 27.81 12.18
CA ALA A 686 30.05 27.60 13.12
C ALA A 686 31.21 28.59 12.90
N GLU A 687 31.39 29.08 11.68
CA GLU A 687 32.34 30.15 11.34
C GLU A 687 31.80 31.56 11.65
N GLY A 688 30.50 31.68 11.95
CA GLY A 688 29.82 32.93 12.29
C GLY A 688 29.33 33.74 11.08
N GLY A 689 29.23 33.12 9.90
CA GLY A 689 28.67 33.72 8.69
C GLY A 689 27.15 33.58 8.57
N GLU A 690 26.58 34.20 7.54
CA GLU A 690 25.15 34.10 7.22
C GLU A 690 24.86 32.81 6.43
N PRO A 691 24.01 31.90 6.94
CA PRO A 691 23.67 30.66 6.23
C PRO A 691 22.79 30.92 5.01
N ALA A 692 22.85 30.03 4.02
CA ALA A 692 21.95 30.07 2.87
C ALA A 692 20.51 29.76 3.27
N THR A 693 19.53 30.39 2.63
CA THR A 693 18.11 30.05 2.75
C THR A 693 17.65 29.21 1.56
N ALA A 694 16.78 28.24 1.81
CA ALA A 694 16.31 27.34 0.77
C ALA A 694 14.86 26.91 1.00
N THR A 695 14.13 26.71 -0.09
CA THR A 695 12.77 26.18 -0.09
C THR A 695 12.79 24.69 -0.50
N PRO A 696 12.08 23.80 0.20
CA PRO A 696 11.95 22.41 -0.22
C PRO A 696 11.22 22.30 -1.56
N VAL A 697 11.67 21.38 -2.42
CA VAL A 697 11.03 21.14 -3.73
C VAL A 697 10.56 19.70 -3.83
N LEU A 698 9.28 19.53 -4.16
CA LEU A 698 8.73 18.23 -4.52
C LEU A 698 9.04 17.92 -5.99
N LEU A 699 9.87 16.91 -6.24
CA LEU A 699 10.17 16.42 -7.58
C LEU A 699 9.47 15.09 -7.83
N GLY A 700 8.82 14.96 -8.99
CA GLY A 700 8.35 13.66 -9.48
C GLY A 700 9.51 12.68 -9.66
N ILE A 701 9.24 11.38 -9.52
CA ILE A 701 10.27 10.32 -9.56
C ILE A 701 11.17 10.39 -10.80
N THR A 702 10.65 10.80 -11.97
CA THR A 702 11.45 11.01 -13.18
C THR A 702 12.50 12.10 -12.99
N ARG A 703 12.07 13.26 -12.51
CA ARG A 703 12.97 14.41 -12.31
C ARG A 703 13.94 14.15 -11.17
N ALA A 704 13.50 13.46 -10.12
CA ALA A 704 14.36 13.03 -9.03
C ALA A 704 15.47 12.09 -9.54
N SER A 705 15.14 11.12 -10.42
CA SER A 705 16.11 10.18 -10.99
C SER A 705 17.16 10.81 -11.92
N LEU A 706 16.83 11.92 -12.58
CA LEU A 706 17.77 12.67 -13.43
C LEU A 706 18.74 13.53 -12.62
N ASN A 707 18.37 13.91 -11.39
CA ASN A 707 19.17 14.76 -10.50
C ASN A 707 19.87 13.94 -9.39
N MET A 708 20.31 12.73 -9.74
CA MET A 708 21.10 11.87 -8.85
C MET A 708 22.55 12.29 -8.81
N ASP A 709 23.22 11.96 -7.70
CA ASP A 709 24.64 12.27 -7.50
C ASP A 709 25.57 11.47 -8.44
N SER A 710 25.10 10.35 -9.00
CA SER A 710 25.84 9.56 -9.98
C SER A 710 25.36 9.85 -11.40
N PHE A 711 26.25 10.40 -12.22
CA PHE A 711 25.97 10.61 -13.63
C PHE A 711 25.90 9.29 -14.42
N LEU A 712 26.61 8.23 -14.01
CA LEU A 712 26.52 6.91 -14.67
C LEU A 712 25.13 6.28 -14.48
N ALA A 713 24.59 6.39 -13.26
CA ALA A 713 23.24 5.95 -12.96
C ALA A 713 22.20 6.78 -13.74
N ALA A 714 22.31 8.11 -13.71
CA ALA A 714 21.39 9.01 -14.42
C ALA A 714 21.43 8.80 -15.94
N ALA A 715 22.62 8.67 -16.54
CA ALA A 715 22.80 8.49 -17.98
C ALA A 715 22.20 7.18 -18.52
N SER A 716 22.07 6.14 -17.68
CA SER A 716 21.45 4.86 -18.06
C SER A 716 19.91 4.92 -18.13
N PHE A 717 19.30 5.96 -17.58
CA PHE A 717 17.85 6.09 -17.51
C PHE A 717 17.27 6.78 -18.76
N GLN A 718 17.47 8.10 -18.87
CA GLN A 718 16.96 8.96 -19.95
C GLN A 718 17.93 10.12 -20.22
N GLU A 719 17.80 10.73 -21.40
CA GLU A 719 18.56 11.93 -21.77
C GLU A 719 20.09 11.80 -21.64
N THR A 720 20.62 10.60 -21.94
CA THR A 720 22.03 10.23 -21.83
C THR A 720 22.98 11.30 -22.36
N THR A 721 22.70 11.87 -23.54
CA THR A 721 23.54 12.92 -24.14
C THR A 721 23.61 14.19 -23.29
N ARG A 722 22.48 14.62 -22.71
CA ARG A 722 22.42 15.82 -21.86
C ARG A 722 23.24 15.61 -20.60
N VAL A 723 22.98 14.50 -19.89
CA VAL A 723 23.68 14.15 -18.64
C VAL A 723 25.18 14.05 -18.86
N LEU A 724 25.63 13.30 -19.88
CA LEU A 724 27.06 13.15 -20.14
C LEU A 724 27.75 14.45 -20.56
N THR A 725 27.04 15.32 -21.28
CA THR A 725 27.60 16.63 -21.67
C THR A 725 27.79 17.52 -20.46
N GLU A 726 26.80 17.58 -19.57
CA GLU A 726 26.84 18.37 -18.34
C GLU A 726 27.94 17.87 -17.40
N SER A 727 27.99 16.57 -17.13
CA SER A 727 29.05 15.97 -16.29
C SER A 727 30.45 16.14 -16.89
N ALA A 728 30.59 16.09 -18.22
CA ALA A 728 31.88 16.36 -18.87
C ALA A 728 32.32 17.82 -18.78
N VAL A 729 31.37 18.77 -18.81
CA VAL A 729 31.65 20.21 -18.65
C VAL A 729 32.02 20.51 -17.20
N ASN A 730 31.32 19.91 -16.23
CA ASN A 730 31.57 20.10 -14.80
C ASN A 730 32.79 19.32 -14.29
N GLY A 731 33.28 18.34 -15.05
CA GLY A 731 34.38 17.47 -14.62
C GLY A 731 34.00 16.57 -13.44
N GLU A 732 32.74 16.11 -13.41
CA GLU A 732 32.19 15.32 -12.30
C GLU A 732 32.93 13.99 -12.11
N ILE A 733 33.06 13.58 -10.84
CA ILE A 733 33.73 12.33 -10.44
C ILE A 733 32.69 11.41 -9.81
N ASP A 734 32.49 10.24 -10.41
CA ASP A 734 31.60 9.21 -9.86
C ASP A 734 32.35 8.29 -8.89
N TYR A 735 31.80 8.14 -7.68
CA TYR A 735 32.36 7.31 -6.61
C TYR A 735 31.76 5.90 -6.53
N LEU A 736 30.89 5.50 -7.48
CA LEU A 736 30.34 4.14 -7.61
C LEU A 736 29.66 3.64 -6.32
N ARG A 737 28.85 4.50 -5.70
CA ARG A 737 28.24 4.22 -4.38
C ARG A 737 26.92 3.44 -4.47
N GLY A 738 26.23 3.47 -5.62
CA GLY A 738 24.95 2.80 -5.80
C GLY A 738 25.07 1.39 -6.39
N LEU A 739 23.92 0.78 -6.65
CA LEU A 739 23.83 -0.55 -7.25
C LEU A 739 24.20 -0.51 -8.73
N LYS A 740 23.63 0.42 -9.48
CA LYS A 740 23.63 0.43 -10.94
C LYS A 740 24.98 0.80 -11.55
N GLU A 741 25.72 1.71 -10.95
CA GLU A 741 27.06 2.08 -11.41
C GLU A 741 28.00 0.87 -11.32
N ASN A 742 27.88 0.08 -10.24
CA ASN A 742 28.64 -1.16 -10.07
C ASN A 742 28.23 -2.23 -11.08
N VAL A 743 26.92 -2.39 -11.34
CA VAL A 743 26.42 -3.31 -12.38
C VAL A 743 26.96 -2.93 -13.76
N ILE A 744 26.92 -1.64 -14.14
CA ILE A 744 27.40 -1.14 -15.44
C ILE A 744 28.89 -1.44 -15.64
N ILE A 745 29.70 -1.26 -14.60
CA ILE A 745 31.15 -1.48 -14.66
C ILE A 745 31.52 -2.97 -14.52
N GLY A 746 30.58 -3.83 -14.10
CA GLY A 746 30.84 -5.25 -13.83
C GLY A 746 31.54 -5.49 -12.48
N ARG A 747 31.30 -4.61 -11.50
CA ARG A 747 31.74 -4.76 -10.11
C ARG A 747 30.62 -5.31 -9.22
N LEU A 748 31.01 -5.86 -8.08
CA LEU A 748 30.07 -6.32 -7.07
C LEU A 748 29.28 -5.13 -6.50
N ILE A 749 27.96 -5.24 -6.46
CA ILE A 749 27.06 -4.23 -5.89
C ILE A 749 27.32 -4.00 -4.38
N PRO A 750 27.04 -2.82 -3.83
CA PRO A 750 27.24 -2.51 -2.40
C PRO A 750 26.25 -3.19 -1.45
N ALA A 751 25.17 -3.79 -1.95
CA ALA A 751 24.28 -4.64 -1.15
C ALA A 751 24.79 -6.09 -1.13
N ARG A 752 25.45 -6.51 -0.05
CA ARG A 752 26.11 -7.82 0.02
C ARG A 752 25.87 -8.52 1.35
N LEU A 753 25.73 -9.84 1.28
CA LEU A 753 25.75 -10.71 2.46
C LEU A 753 27.04 -10.54 3.27
N SER A 754 28.19 -10.27 2.64
CA SER A 754 29.47 -10.07 3.33
C SER A 754 29.49 -8.87 4.29
N LEU A 755 28.56 -7.93 4.16
CA LEU A 755 28.41 -6.77 5.04
C LEU A 755 27.47 -7.05 6.22
N THR A 756 26.69 -8.12 6.14
CA THR A 756 25.83 -8.58 7.24
C THR A 756 26.65 -9.29 8.32
N GLU A 757 26.14 -9.31 9.55
CA GLU A 757 26.77 -10.08 10.63
C GLU A 757 26.93 -11.57 10.27
N ASP A 758 26.01 -12.15 9.50
CA ASP A 758 26.07 -13.54 9.02
C ASP A 758 27.25 -13.77 8.05
N GLY A 759 27.58 -12.77 7.23
CA GLY A 759 28.74 -12.80 6.34
C GLY A 759 30.07 -12.53 7.05
N VAL A 760 30.08 -11.67 8.07
CA VAL A 760 31.29 -11.27 8.82
C VAL A 760 31.67 -12.28 9.91
N SER A 761 30.69 -12.87 10.59
CA SER A 761 30.93 -13.76 11.73
C SER A 761 31.51 -15.12 11.34
N GLY A 762 31.52 -15.48 10.05
CA GLY A 762 31.93 -16.81 9.61
C GLY A 762 31.12 -17.92 10.29
N LYS A 763 29.95 -17.60 10.88
CA LYS A 763 28.93 -18.58 11.28
C LYS A 763 28.23 -19.14 10.03
N THR A 764 29.02 -19.51 9.03
CA THR A 764 28.80 -20.77 8.33
C THR A 764 28.83 -21.88 9.38
N GLU A 765 27.71 -22.08 10.10
CA GLU A 765 27.50 -23.35 10.77
C GLU A 765 27.50 -24.41 9.67
N GLU A 766 28.62 -25.13 9.53
CA GLU A 766 28.70 -26.38 8.77
C GLU A 766 27.70 -27.45 9.28
N GLY A 767 26.88 -27.13 10.29
CA GLY A 767 25.88 -28.00 10.90
C GLY A 767 24.43 -27.84 10.42
N SER A 768 24.06 -26.77 9.69
CA SER A 768 22.67 -26.56 9.22
C SER A 768 22.49 -26.70 7.70
N ALA A 769 23.55 -27.05 6.96
CA ALA A 769 23.38 -27.52 5.60
C ALA A 769 22.56 -28.83 5.60
N PRO A 770 21.42 -28.91 4.89
CA PRO A 770 20.71 -30.18 4.77
C PRO A 770 21.68 -31.20 4.17
N ARG A 771 21.87 -32.33 4.86
CA ARG A 771 22.62 -33.46 4.32
C ARG A 771 22.05 -33.76 2.93
N PRO A 772 22.88 -33.94 1.90
CA PRO A 772 22.38 -34.29 0.58
C PRO A 772 21.46 -35.51 0.73
N LEU A 773 20.22 -35.36 0.26
CA LEU A 773 19.23 -36.43 0.21
C LEU A 773 19.93 -37.70 -0.28
N GLY A 774 20.08 -38.66 0.64
CA GLY A 774 20.58 -39.97 0.30
C GLY A 774 19.67 -40.52 -0.77
N ILE A 775 20.23 -40.77 -1.96
CA ILE A 775 19.56 -41.48 -3.04
C ILE A 775 19.03 -42.77 -2.42
N MET A 776 17.71 -42.84 -2.23
CA MET A 776 17.02 -44.06 -1.85
C MET A 776 17.18 -45.06 -2.99
N THR A 777 18.27 -45.82 -2.95
CA THR A 777 18.32 -47.12 -3.61
C THR A 777 17.56 -48.08 -2.71
N GLY A 778 16.37 -48.47 -3.16
CA GLY A 778 15.57 -49.46 -2.47
C GLY A 778 16.34 -50.77 -2.31
N GLY A 779 16.20 -51.42 -1.15
CA GLY A 779 16.78 -52.72 -0.90
C GLY A 779 16.53 -53.22 0.51
N MET A 780 15.52 -54.06 0.66
CA MET A 780 15.23 -54.89 1.84
C MET A 780 16.50 -55.56 2.38
N GLY A 781 16.59 -55.63 3.72
CA GLY A 781 17.70 -56.25 4.40
C GLY A 781 17.83 -57.75 4.12
N MET A 782 19.09 -58.19 3.97
CA MET A 782 19.55 -59.49 4.44
C MET A 782 21.04 -59.42 4.79
N ALA A 783 21.40 -60.27 5.76
CA ALA A 783 22.63 -60.26 6.51
C ALA A 783 23.90 -60.63 5.71
N SER A 784 25.01 -60.06 6.18
CA SER A 784 26.41 -60.51 6.13
C SER A 784 26.81 -61.61 5.15
N GLU A 785 27.75 -61.30 4.24
CA GLU A 785 29.03 -62.03 4.12
C GLU A 785 30.05 -61.20 3.32
N ARG A 786 31.28 -61.11 3.84
CA ARG A 786 32.43 -60.46 3.20
C ARG A 786 33.02 -61.40 2.15
N MET A 787 33.34 -60.89 0.96
CA MET A 787 34.48 -61.39 0.18
C MET A 787 35.08 -60.31 -0.72
N GLN A 788 36.38 -60.08 -0.53
CA GLN A 788 37.28 -59.21 -1.31
C GLN A 788 37.51 -59.76 -2.72
N ILE A 789 37.54 -58.90 -3.75
CA ILE A 789 38.47 -58.83 -4.92
C ILE A 789 38.24 -57.41 -5.51
N GLY A 790 39.17 -56.48 -5.72
CA GLY A 790 40.50 -56.49 -6.32
C GLY A 790 40.46 -55.55 -7.53
N MET A 791 41.12 -54.38 -7.46
CA MET A 791 41.28 -53.41 -8.56
C MET A 791 42.04 -54.04 -9.73
N ASP A 792 41.63 -53.77 -10.98
CA ASP A 792 42.54 -53.59 -12.13
C ASP A 792 41.82 -53.17 -13.43
N GLY A 793 42.45 -52.24 -14.17
CA GLY A 793 42.29 -51.97 -15.62
C GLY A 793 41.04 -51.18 -16.02
N GLY A 794 41.09 -50.01 -16.67
CA GLY A 794 41.95 -49.63 -17.79
C GLY A 794 41.03 -49.34 -19.00
N PHE A 795 40.66 -48.07 -19.20
CA PHE A 795 39.82 -47.63 -20.31
C PHE A 795 40.60 -47.61 -21.63
N GLY A 796 40.02 -48.22 -22.66
CA GLY A 796 40.39 -48.09 -24.08
C GLY A 796 39.12 -48.20 -24.95
N PRO A 797 39.10 -47.57 -26.15
CA PRO A 797 37.89 -47.07 -26.79
C PRO A 797 37.27 -48.07 -27.79
N VAL A 798 36.00 -47.88 -28.16
CA VAL A 798 35.36 -48.61 -29.25
C VAL A 798 34.70 -47.63 -30.23
N ASP A 799 35.04 -47.82 -31.49
CA ASP A 799 34.63 -47.11 -32.69
C ASP A 799 33.17 -47.28 -33.08
N THR A 800 32.76 -46.28 -33.87
CA THR A 800 31.55 -46.04 -34.67
C THR A 800 31.21 -47.12 -35.70
N GLU A 801 29.91 -47.32 -35.97
CA GLU A 801 29.25 -47.05 -37.26
C GLU A 801 27.78 -47.56 -37.29
N GLN A 802 26.82 -46.65 -37.58
CA GLN A 802 25.83 -46.70 -38.67
C GLN A 802 24.66 -45.71 -38.41
N HIS A 803 24.61 -44.64 -39.22
CA HIS A 803 23.52 -43.65 -39.41
C HIS A 803 22.53 -44.14 -40.52
N PRO A 804 21.41 -43.45 -40.91
CA PRO A 804 21.05 -42.02 -40.73
C PRO A 804 19.53 -41.80 -40.39
N ASP A 805 18.87 -40.64 -40.27
CA ASP A 805 19.01 -39.24 -40.73
C ASP A 805 18.29 -38.30 -39.74
N PHE A 806 18.89 -37.15 -39.41
CA PHE A 806 18.18 -35.88 -39.13
C PHE A 806 19.11 -34.76 -39.56
N VAL A 807 18.75 -34.07 -40.64
CA VAL A 807 19.49 -32.95 -41.22
C VAL A 807 19.06 -31.67 -40.51
N ALA A 808 20.04 -31.00 -39.90
CA ALA A 808 19.97 -29.59 -39.53
C ALA A 808 20.64 -28.79 -40.66
N GLU A 809 19.95 -27.78 -41.20
CA GLU A 809 20.57 -26.77 -42.05
C GLU A 809 20.64 -25.44 -41.28
N GLU A 810 21.87 -25.03 -40.98
CA GLU A 810 22.22 -23.63 -40.77
C GLU A 810 22.29 -22.93 -42.15
N ASN A 811 21.91 -21.66 -42.23
CA ASN A 811 22.53 -20.71 -43.15
C ASN A 811 22.31 -19.25 -42.70
N ILE A 812 23.40 -18.63 -42.23
CA ILE A 812 24.08 -17.44 -42.78
C ILE A 812 23.21 -16.22 -43.17
N VAL A 813 23.61 -15.10 -42.56
CA VAL A 813 23.30 -13.68 -42.81
C VAL A 813 23.57 -13.26 -44.27
N ASP A 814 22.65 -12.51 -44.89
CA ASP A 814 23.04 -11.40 -45.77
C ASP A 814 21.95 -10.31 -45.86
N ASP A 815 22.44 -9.07 -45.97
CA ASP A 815 21.70 -7.81 -46.14
C ASP A 815 20.89 -7.77 -47.45
N SER A 816 19.68 -7.21 -47.42
CA SER A 816 19.21 -6.32 -48.50
C SER A 816 17.91 -5.59 -48.18
N LEU A 817 17.99 -4.29 -48.45
CA LEU A 817 16.99 -3.24 -48.55
C LEU A 817 15.75 -3.56 -49.42
N GLU A 818 14.72 -2.70 -49.21
CA GLU A 818 13.60 -2.35 -50.12
C GLU A 818 12.46 -3.39 -50.23
N GLN A 819 11.16 -3.07 -50.27
CA GLN A 819 10.44 -1.84 -50.64
C GLN A 819 8.98 -1.96 -50.14
N VAL A 820 8.38 -0.82 -49.80
CA VAL A 820 6.93 -0.63 -49.61
C VAL A 820 6.21 -0.78 -50.96
N PRO A 821 5.07 -1.49 -51.06
CA PRO A 821 4.14 -1.29 -52.15
C PRO A 821 3.01 -0.34 -51.74
N SER A 822 2.83 0.69 -52.55
CA SER A 822 1.68 1.58 -52.57
C SER A 822 0.56 1.01 -53.45
N ASP A 823 -0.63 1.57 -53.19
CA ASP A 823 -1.77 1.80 -54.09
C ASP A 823 -2.84 0.72 -54.33
N ASP A 824 -4.07 1.16 -54.02
CA ASP A 824 -5.36 1.00 -54.72
C ASP A 824 -5.91 -0.41 -55.03
N ASP A 825 -6.91 -0.83 -54.24
CA ASP A 825 -8.31 -1.09 -54.67
C ASP A 825 -9.26 -1.26 -53.46
#